data_AF-A0A818FZS8-F1
#
_entry.id   AF-A0A818FZS8-F1
#
_cell.length_a   1.000
_cell.length_b   1.000
_cell.length_c   1.000
_cell.angle_alpha   90.00
_cell.angle_beta   90.00
_cell.angle_gamma   90.00
#
_symmetry.space_group_name_H-M   'P 1'
#
loop_
_entity.id
_entity.type
_entity.pdbx_description
1 polymer ?
#
loop_
_entity_poly.entity_id
_entity_poly.type
_entity_poly.pdbx_seq_one_letter_code
_entity_poly.pdbx_strand_id
1 'polypeptide(L)'
;MFIFLFGFPLLSLTGGCTFDRPLLGEFYSYENGLETHTSLKENGVVDRRSYRRESGAGATRKDGGDLLVTQDLGHCYQLTVRQNYYELIYRDEDKSCFQCYQMFNRTKNVIQIRKSSCEETTSLSTNQMNFDDLCRTIDEQSEFITLFSKSYSAEECRRTIYGTYHFTYEFREGGIGICDNPSSRLISCPDPGTPFEAVNERFRMKYGYCKYLTSSFDADQLNQCLGSWSTPDGNIITAIANERVGSERWYDKFRCMLSRKDQPQWFAKSLFAECSSLSSPTDGPEKVIITPIIPEEPIASCFFPSNLTGQWINTANVNARVLINATHIHEIAKVNNRGWLRETYYVCQQTSRSQYLVKAVTKGECFSYYICFDFKDRHHNILRYRKSKSFMSNLYKLFPNRDPFYEVCSWTSFGNDANWKYQAFVLDPPAPIECPFTGMWTFKQVEQSSSLIQTRIRGGVTPRPRDHGWYITCDPQYVVSQWTICGDQTKSMFADREYCRQLDPYGTPIGVYEQPDYIYQCAGYWTEDSRSMMVTYDRDDPYNNFKCWVYERRDLTSITLSRSAGSACGFNQTSESYKAEDGADLAITLTEAERIHDDCPIRYDDGRNVFVDLEEFNFYYAKSSIVQLNKFFLSFFFFLLFILFN
;
A
#
# COMPACT_ATOMS: atom_id res chain seq x y z
N MET A 1 -70.04 20.41 -58.25
CA MET A 1 -69.05 21.34 -57.66
C MET A 1 -68.11 20.52 -56.80
N PHE A 2 -66.81 20.72 -56.97
CA PHE A 2 -65.71 19.78 -56.78
C PHE A 2 -65.63 19.01 -55.45
N ILE A 3 -65.47 17.69 -55.58
CA ILE A 3 -64.91 16.77 -54.57
C ILE A 3 -63.38 16.85 -54.73
N PHE A 4 -62.66 17.31 -53.71
CA PHE A 4 -61.20 17.23 -53.65
C PHE A 4 -60.78 16.05 -52.76
N LEU A 5 -60.28 15.00 -53.43
CA LEU A 5 -59.44 13.95 -52.87
C LEU A 5 -58.07 14.54 -52.52
N PHE A 6 -57.68 14.52 -51.24
CA PHE A 6 -56.28 14.69 -50.86
C PHE A 6 -55.62 13.31 -50.84
N GLY A 7 -54.73 13.07 -51.80
CA GLY A 7 -53.80 11.95 -51.79
C GLY A 7 -52.71 12.16 -50.75
N PHE A 8 -52.50 11.17 -49.90
CA PHE A 8 -51.30 11.04 -49.09
C PHE A 8 -50.10 10.80 -50.02
N PRO A 9 -48.98 11.52 -49.88
CA PRO A 9 -47.75 11.11 -50.55
C PRO A 9 -47.19 9.87 -49.83
N LEU A 10 -46.88 8.85 -50.61
CA LEU A 10 -46.04 7.73 -50.21
C LEU A 10 -44.71 8.28 -49.69
N LEU A 11 -44.49 8.19 -48.37
CA LEU A 11 -43.16 8.30 -47.78
C LEU A 11 -42.32 7.12 -48.29
N SER A 12 -41.32 7.42 -49.14
CA SER A 12 -40.24 6.49 -49.40
C SER A 12 -39.40 6.36 -48.13
N LEU A 13 -39.61 5.29 -47.36
CA LEU A 13 -38.69 4.85 -46.32
C LEU A 13 -37.38 4.39 -46.97
N THR A 14 -36.40 5.29 -47.06
CA THR A 14 -34.99 4.90 -47.13
C THR A 14 -34.52 4.77 -45.68
N GLY A 15 -34.57 3.54 -45.15
CA GLY A 15 -34.06 3.23 -43.82
C GLY A 15 -32.54 3.35 -43.81
N GLY A 16 -32.02 4.41 -43.22
CA GLY A 16 -30.60 4.54 -42.86
C GLY A 16 -30.49 4.79 -41.36
N CYS A 17 -29.66 4.04 -40.66
CA CYS A 17 -29.36 4.33 -39.26
C CYS A 17 -28.34 5.45 -39.14
N THR A 18 -28.49 6.29 -38.11
CA THR A 18 -27.57 7.37 -37.79
C THR A 18 -26.61 6.94 -36.69
N PHE A 19 -25.32 7.28 -36.82
CA PHE A 19 -24.34 7.07 -35.77
C PHE A 19 -24.28 8.31 -34.86
N ASP A 20 -24.33 8.09 -33.55
CA ASP A 20 -24.09 9.13 -32.54
C ASP A 20 -22.79 8.85 -31.77
N ARG A 21 -22.30 9.83 -31.01
CA ARG A 21 -21.19 9.62 -30.07
C ARG A 21 -21.59 8.51 -29.09
N PRO A 22 -20.73 7.50 -28.86
CA PRO A 22 -19.27 7.50 -29.05
C PRO A 22 -18.75 6.84 -30.34
N LEU A 23 -19.62 6.38 -31.25
CA LEU A 23 -19.22 5.59 -32.42
C LEU A 23 -18.79 6.45 -33.62
N LEU A 24 -19.16 7.74 -33.62
CA LEU A 24 -18.82 8.68 -34.69
C LEU A 24 -17.32 9.03 -34.69
N GLY A 25 -16.66 8.93 -35.85
CA GLY A 25 -15.29 9.39 -36.01
C GLY A 25 -14.48 8.67 -37.09
N GLU A 26 -13.20 9.02 -37.18
CA GLU A 26 -12.22 8.28 -37.98
C GLU A 26 -11.32 7.43 -37.08
N PHE A 27 -11.13 6.18 -37.48
CA PHE A 27 -10.39 5.18 -36.73
C PHE A 27 -9.28 4.53 -37.57
N TYR A 28 -8.29 3.99 -36.88
CA TYR A 28 -7.18 3.24 -37.43
C TYR A 28 -7.06 1.88 -36.74
N SER A 29 -6.77 0.83 -37.51
CA SER A 29 -6.46 -0.51 -37.04
C SER A 29 -5.40 -1.16 -37.91
N TYR A 30 -4.72 -2.15 -37.34
CA TYR A 30 -3.87 -3.07 -38.09
C TYR A 30 -4.54 -4.44 -38.15
N GLU A 31 -4.82 -4.93 -39.36
CA GLU A 31 -5.61 -6.14 -39.58
C GLU A 31 -4.95 -7.02 -40.64
N ASN A 32 -4.65 -8.28 -40.31
CA ASN A 32 -4.13 -9.26 -41.26
C ASN A 32 -2.92 -8.76 -42.08
N GLY A 33 -2.06 -7.95 -41.47
CA GLY A 33 -0.89 -7.38 -42.13
C GLY A 33 -1.14 -6.07 -42.89
N LEU A 34 -2.36 -5.55 -42.90
CA LEU A 34 -2.78 -4.35 -43.64
C LEU A 34 -3.12 -3.19 -42.70
N GLU A 35 -2.86 -1.97 -43.18
CA GLU A 35 -3.26 -0.73 -42.50
C GLU A 35 -4.69 -0.37 -42.88
N THR A 36 -5.60 -0.38 -41.91
CA THR A 36 -7.02 -0.18 -42.16
C THR A 36 -7.50 1.13 -41.55
N HIS A 37 -8.09 1.99 -42.38
CA HIS A 37 -8.72 3.23 -41.98
C HIS A 37 -10.25 3.07 -42.06
N THR A 38 -10.93 3.30 -40.94
CA THR A 38 -12.40 3.19 -40.86
C THR A 38 -13.00 4.55 -40.55
N SER A 39 -13.91 5.05 -41.39
CA SER A 39 -14.67 6.27 -41.15
C SER A 39 -16.13 5.93 -40.89
N LEU A 40 -16.65 6.32 -39.73
CA LEU A 40 -18.06 6.18 -39.34
C LEU A 40 -18.71 7.57 -39.33
N LYS A 41 -19.61 7.82 -40.29
CA LYS A 41 -20.22 9.14 -40.53
C LYS A 41 -21.66 9.19 -40.00
N GLU A 42 -22.10 10.36 -39.56
CA GLU A 42 -23.42 10.56 -38.93
C GLU A 42 -24.60 10.07 -39.80
N ASN A 43 -24.46 10.17 -41.13
CA ASN A 43 -25.44 9.69 -42.10
C ASN A 43 -25.46 8.16 -42.31
N GLY A 44 -24.79 7.39 -41.43
CA GLY A 44 -24.76 5.94 -41.49
C GLY A 44 -23.78 5.37 -42.51
N VAL A 45 -22.98 6.19 -43.18
CA VAL A 45 -21.95 5.72 -44.12
C VAL A 45 -20.76 5.17 -43.35
N VAL A 46 -20.34 3.97 -43.72
CA VAL A 46 -19.13 3.31 -43.25
C VAL A 46 -18.18 3.16 -44.43
N ASP A 47 -17.01 3.79 -44.36
CA ASP A 47 -15.96 3.72 -45.38
C ASP A 47 -14.72 3.11 -44.76
N ARG A 48 -14.35 1.90 -45.20
CA ARG A 48 -13.20 1.15 -44.69
C ARG A 48 -12.20 0.92 -45.80
N ARG A 49 -10.96 1.39 -45.62
CA ARG A 49 -9.91 1.32 -46.64
C ARG A 49 -8.67 0.65 -46.08
N SER A 50 -8.18 -0.37 -46.79
CA SER A 50 -7.02 -1.17 -46.37
C SER A 50 -5.84 -0.94 -47.33
N TYR A 51 -4.66 -0.66 -46.78
CA TYR A 51 -3.45 -0.33 -47.54
C TYR A 51 -2.31 -1.30 -47.22
N ARG A 52 -1.40 -1.52 -48.18
CA ARG A 52 -0.14 -2.28 -47.94
C ARG A 52 0.88 -1.46 -47.14
N ARG A 53 1.65 -2.16 -46.30
CA ARG A 53 2.64 -1.66 -45.33
C ARG A 53 3.70 -0.69 -45.87
N GLU A 54 4.00 -0.69 -47.17
CA GLU A 54 5.10 0.10 -47.74
C GLU A 54 4.78 1.58 -47.99
N SER A 55 3.55 2.03 -47.71
CA SER A 55 3.14 3.36 -48.16
C SER A 55 3.85 4.49 -47.42
N GLY A 56 4.12 4.38 -46.11
CA GLY A 56 4.70 5.49 -45.30
C GLY A 56 3.93 6.83 -45.44
N ALA A 57 2.80 6.78 -46.11
CA ALA A 57 2.00 7.86 -46.60
C ALA A 57 0.68 7.68 -45.86
N GLY A 58 0.57 8.41 -44.75
CA GLY A 58 -0.75 8.80 -44.30
C GLY A 58 -1.49 9.31 -45.50
N ALA A 59 -2.74 8.85 -45.68
CA ALA A 59 -3.63 9.09 -46.82
C ALA A 59 -3.76 10.58 -47.22
N THR A 60 -2.69 11.17 -47.74
CA THR A 60 -2.68 12.41 -48.47
C THR A 60 -2.93 11.99 -49.90
N ARG A 61 -4.13 12.34 -50.33
CA ARG A 61 -4.90 12.00 -51.53
C ARG A 61 -4.18 12.20 -52.89
N LYS A 62 -2.85 12.24 -52.96
CA LYS A 62 -2.12 12.69 -54.15
C LYS A 62 -1.36 11.65 -54.95
N ASP A 63 -0.96 10.50 -54.41
CA ASP A 63 -0.25 9.51 -55.22
C ASP A 63 -0.73 8.06 -54.97
N GLY A 64 -1.25 7.45 -56.04
CA GLY A 64 -1.18 6.00 -56.27
C GLY A 64 -2.43 5.17 -55.94
N GLY A 65 -3.22 4.82 -56.96
CA GLY A 65 -4.21 3.73 -56.91
C GLY A 65 -3.60 2.33 -56.70
N ASP A 66 -2.27 2.18 -56.73
CA ASP A 66 -1.55 0.91 -56.60
C ASP A 66 -1.33 0.42 -55.14
N LEU A 67 -1.62 1.25 -54.13
CA LEU A 67 -1.39 0.93 -52.71
C LEU A 67 -2.65 0.53 -51.93
N LEU A 68 -3.83 0.79 -52.50
CA LEU A 68 -5.13 0.41 -51.94
C LEU A 68 -5.40 -1.06 -52.27
N VAL A 69 -5.54 -1.90 -51.24
CA VAL A 69 -5.80 -3.34 -51.40
C VAL A 69 -7.29 -3.60 -51.48
N THR A 70 -8.04 -3.04 -50.53
CA THR A 70 -9.49 -3.13 -50.49
C THR A 70 -10.09 -1.82 -50.03
N GLN A 71 -11.23 -1.48 -50.61
CA GLN A 71 -12.13 -0.45 -50.10
C GLN A 71 -13.50 -1.11 -49.96
N ASP A 72 -14.01 -1.13 -48.74
CA ASP A 72 -15.36 -1.60 -48.43
C ASP A 72 -16.18 -0.34 -48.11
N LEU A 73 -17.05 0.05 -49.04
CA LEU A 73 -18.00 1.15 -48.86
C LEU A 73 -19.39 0.57 -48.62
N GLY A 74 -20.05 1.07 -47.57
CA GLY A 74 -21.39 0.60 -47.29
C GLY A 74 -22.15 1.47 -46.31
N HIS A 75 -23.38 1.03 -46.06
CA HIS A 75 -24.34 1.77 -45.26
C HIS A 75 -24.81 0.96 -44.06
N CYS A 76 -25.03 1.68 -42.97
CA CYS A 76 -25.71 1.20 -41.79
C CYS A 76 -27.17 0.88 -42.15
N TYR A 77 -27.55 -0.40 -42.09
CA TYR A 77 -28.91 -0.86 -42.31
C TYR A 77 -29.72 -0.85 -41.01
N GLN A 78 -29.15 -1.42 -39.95
CA GLN A 78 -29.77 -1.45 -38.62
C GLN A 78 -28.70 -1.32 -37.53
N LEU A 79 -28.98 -0.52 -36.51
CA LEU A 79 -28.16 -0.38 -35.32
C LEU A 79 -28.99 -0.74 -34.09
N THR A 80 -28.58 -1.77 -33.35
CA THR A 80 -29.27 -2.24 -32.14
C THR A 80 -28.33 -2.10 -30.94
N VAL A 81 -28.81 -1.47 -29.88
CA VAL A 81 -28.04 -1.30 -28.64
C VAL A 81 -28.34 -2.48 -27.72
N ARG A 82 -27.32 -3.28 -27.40
CA ARG A 82 -27.39 -4.31 -26.35
C ARG A 82 -26.79 -3.75 -25.06
N GLN A 83 -26.90 -4.48 -23.95
CA GLN A 83 -26.48 -3.99 -22.63
C GLN A 83 -25.01 -3.55 -22.58
N ASN A 84 -24.11 -4.22 -23.31
CA ASN A 84 -22.65 -4.02 -23.21
C ASN A 84 -21.96 -3.66 -24.54
N TYR A 85 -22.68 -3.68 -25.67
CA TYR A 85 -22.12 -3.47 -27.02
C TYR A 85 -23.22 -3.05 -28.00
N TYR A 86 -22.79 -2.55 -29.17
CA TYR A 86 -23.67 -2.18 -30.28
C TYR A 86 -23.61 -3.26 -31.36
N GLU A 87 -24.77 -3.65 -31.88
CA GLU A 87 -24.89 -4.54 -33.04
C GLU A 87 -25.22 -3.68 -34.26
N LEU A 88 -24.28 -3.64 -35.20
CA LEU A 88 -24.42 -2.92 -36.46
C LEU A 88 -24.54 -3.93 -37.60
N ILE A 89 -25.69 -3.90 -38.29
CA ILE A 89 -25.86 -4.57 -39.57
C ILE A 89 -25.39 -3.61 -40.66
N TYR A 90 -24.26 -3.96 -41.26
CA TYR A 90 -23.64 -3.25 -42.36
C TYR A 90 -24.01 -3.92 -43.68
N ARG A 91 -24.41 -3.11 -44.65
CA ARG A 91 -24.61 -3.53 -46.03
C ARG A 91 -23.49 -2.97 -46.89
N ASP A 92 -22.73 -3.86 -47.50
CA ASP A 92 -21.67 -3.53 -48.45
C ASP A 92 -22.29 -3.20 -49.82
N GLU A 93 -21.96 -2.05 -50.41
CA GLU A 93 -22.49 -1.65 -51.72
C GLU A 93 -21.85 -2.45 -52.86
N ASP A 94 -20.54 -2.71 -52.76
CA ASP A 94 -19.75 -3.33 -53.83
C ASP A 94 -20.04 -4.82 -53.93
N LYS A 95 -20.19 -5.51 -52.78
CA LYS A 95 -20.44 -6.95 -52.71
C LYS A 95 -21.92 -7.31 -52.56
N SER A 96 -22.79 -6.31 -52.32
CA SER A 96 -24.23 -6.52 -52.08
C SER A 96 -24.53 -7.58 -51.01
N CYS A 97 -23.69 -7.64 -49.97
CA CYS A 97 -23.81 -8.59 -48.85
C CYS A 97 -24.04 -7.87 -47.52
N PHE A 98 -24.50 -8.63 -46.53
CA PHE A 98 -24.67 -8.15 -45.16
C PHE A 98 -23.59 -8.71 -44.24
N GLN A 99 -23.11 -7.88 -43.33
CA GLN A 99 -22.20 -8.25 -42.25
C GLN A 99 -22.72 -7.69 -40.94
N CYS A 100 -22.59 -8.47 -39.87
CA CYS A 100 -22.81 -7.97 -38.52
C CYS A 100 -21.48 -7.54 -37.88
N TYR A 101 -21.49 -6.36 -37.27
CA TYR A 101 -20.44 -5.85 -36.41
C TYR A 101 -20.92 -5.78 -34.96
N GLN A 102 -20.22 -6.44 -34.05
CA GLN A 102 -20.37 -6.23 -32.62
C GLN A 102 -19.33 -5.22 -32.15
N MET A 103 -19.76 -4.03 -31.75
CA MET A 103 -18.88 -2.91 -31.38
C MET A 103 -18.92 -2.66 -29.88
N PHE A 104 -17.76 -2.78 -29.24
CA PHE A 104 -17.55 -2.57 -27.81
C PHE A 104 -16.86 -1.22 -27.60
N ASN A 105 -17.58 -0.26 -27.03
CA ASN A 105 -16.99 1.01 -26.64
C ASN A 105 -16.16 0.81 -25.36
N ARG A 106 -14.82 0.77 -25.48
CA ARG A 106 -13.93 0.54 -24.33
C ARG A 106 -13.57 1.85 -23.62
N THR A 107 -13.19 2.86 -24.40
CA THR A 107 -12.76 4.17 -23.90
C THR A 107 -13.15 5.23 -24.92
N LYS A 108 -13.03 6.52 -24.58
CA LYS A 108 -13.34 7.63 -25.52
C LYS A 108 -12.56 7.54 -26.84
N ASN A 109 -11.39 6.91 -26.83
CA ASN A 109 -10.48 6.84 -27.98
C ASN A 109 -10.40 5.45 -28.62
N VAL A 110 -11.00 4.42 -28.02
CA VAL A 110 -10.80 3.03 -28.43
C VAL A 110 -12.10 2.26 -28.47
N ILE A 111 -12.38 1.69 -29.64
CA ILE A 111 -13.50 0.78 -29.88
C ILE A 111 -12.91 -0.59 -30.26
N GLN A 112 -13.48 -1.67 -29.75
CA GLN A 112 -13.17 -3.02 -30.24
C GLN A 112 -14.34 -3.54 -31.07
N ILE A 113 -14.06 -4.20 -32.19
CA ILE A 113 -15.08 -4.79 -33.03
C ILE A 113 -14.84 -6.29 -33.25
N ARG A 114 -15.94 -7.02 -33.41
CA ARG A 114 -15.97 -8.35 -34.04
C ARG A 114 -16.87 -8.29 -35.27
N LYS A 115 -16.54 -9.06 -36.29
CA LYS A 115 -17.27 -9.06 -37.56
C LYS A 115 -17.64 -10.46 -37.99
N SER A 116 -18.82 -10.63 -38.58
CA SER A 116 -19.23 -11.88 -39.22
C SER A 116 -18.61 -12.00 -40.62
N SER A 117 -18.73 -13.18 -41.23
CA SER A 117 -18.54 -13.33 -42.68
C SER A 117 -19.59 -12.52 -43.45
N CYS A 118 -19.23 -12.16 -44.69
CA CYS A 118 -20.13 -11.53 -45.67
C CYS A 118 -21.12 -12.59 -46.17
N GLU A 119 -22.40 -12.42 -45.86
CA GLU A 119 -23.47 -13.31 -46.34
C GLU A 119 -24.25 -12.63 -47.47
N GLU A 120 -24.30 -13.29 -48.62
CA GLU A 120 -25.11 -12.85 -49.75
C GLU A 120 -26.58 -13.20 -49.51
N THR A 121 -27.47 -12.29 -49.90
CA THR A 121 -28.93 -12.42 -49.78
C THR A 121 -29.51 -13.69 -50.45
N THR A 122 -28.73 -14.41 -51.26
CA THR A 122 -29.12 -15.52 -52.14
C THR A 122 -28.98 -16.91 -51.51
N SER A 123 -28.30 -17.08 -50.37
CA SER A 123 -27.99 -18.41 -49.79
C SER A 123 -28.98 -18.92 -48.75
N LEU A 124 -30.14 -18.27 -48.55
CA LEU A 124 -31.14 -18.68 -47.55
C LEU A 124 -32.47 -18.98 -48.23
N SER A 125 -32.82 -20.26 -48.34
CA SER A 125 -34.03 -20.79 -48.97
C SER A 125 -35.36 -20.46 -48.24
N THR A 126 -35.37 -19.48 -47.35
CA THR A 126 -36.54 -19.02 -46.60
C THR A 126 -36.56 -17.50 -46.58
N ASN A 127 -37.58 -16.91 -47.20
CA ASN A 127 -37.77 -15.50 -47.55
C ASN A 127 -37.87 -14.48 -46.38
N GLN A 128 -37.22 -14.68 -45.24
CA GLN A 128 -37.06 -13.65 -44.20
C GLN A 128 -35.65 -13.73 -43.62
N MET A 129 -34.81 -12.75 -43.94
CA MET A 129 -33.49 -12.58 -43.33
C MET A 129 -33.69 -12.26 -41.84
N ASN A 130 -33.38 -13.22 -40.97
CA ASN A 130 -33.36 -12.97 -39.54
C ASN A 130 -32.00 -12.37 -39.17
N PHE A 131 -31.92 -11.04 -39.14
CA PHE A 131 -30.67 -10.32 -38.85
C PHE A 131 -30.06 -10.67 -37.48
N ASP A 132 -30.88 -11.14 -36.53
CA ASP A 132 -30.40 -11.66 -35.25
C ASP A 132 -29.54 -12.92 -35.43
N ASP A 133 -29.83 -13.77 -36.43
CA ASP A 133 -29.05 -14.99 -36.68
C ASP A 133 -27.70 -14.67 -37.35
N LEU A 134 -27.62 -13.62 -38.18
CA LEU A 134 -26.35 -13.15 -38.75
C LEU A 134 -25.36 -12.73 -37.65
N CYS A 135 -25.81 -12.01 -36.62
CA CYS A 135 -24.95 -11.63 -35.51
C CYS A 135 -24.56 -12.79 -34.59
N ARG A 136 -25.35 -13.87 -34.57
CA ARG A 136 -25.03 -15.11 -33.83
C ARG A 136 -23.97 -15.96 -34.51
N THR A 137 -23.69 -15.74 -35.80
CA THR A 137 -22.59 -16.43 -36.50
C THR A 137 -21.21 -16.02 -35.99
N ILE A 138 -21.11 -14.89 -35.29
CA ILE A 138 -19.86 -14.41 -34.70
C ILE A 138 -19.50 -15.31 -33.52
N ASP A 139 -18.39 -16.04 -33.66
CA ASP A 139 -17.83 -16.83 -32.57
C ASP A 139 -17.50 -15.92 -31.37
N GLU A 140 -17.96 -16.29 -30.18
CA GLU A 140 -17.63 -15.60 -28.93
C GLU A 140 -16.13 -15.64 -28.61
N GLN A 141 -15.39 -16.60 -29.19
CA GLN A 141 -13.94 -16.70 -29.08
C GLN A 141 -13.17 -15.97 -30.19
N SER A 142 -13.86 -15.36 -31.16
CA SER A 142 -13.18 -14.60 -32.21
C SER A 142 -12.35 -13.44 -31.66
N GLU A 143 -11.20 -13.20 -32.30
CA GLU A 143 -10.29 -12.14 -31.91
C GLU A 143 -10.93 -10.76 -32.11
N PHE A 144 -10.66 -9.84 -31.18
CA PHE A 144 -11.13 -8.46 -31.28
C PHE A 144 -10.21 -7.65 -32.17
N ILE A 145 -10.80 -6.92 -33.11
CA ILE A 145 -10.10 -5.89 -33.87
C ILE A 145 -10.18 -4.58 -33.08
N THR A 146 -9.03 -4.00 -32.72
CA THR A 146 -8.98 -2.73 -31.99
C THR A 146 -8.90 -1.54 -32.95
N LEU A 147 -9.87 -0.64 -32.85
CA LEU A 147 -9.96 0.62 -33.59
C LEU A 147 -9.52 1.79 -32.69
N PHE A 148 -8.48 2.50 -33.12
CA PHE A 148 -7.95 3.69 -32.45
C PHE A 148 -8.47 4.96 -33.12
N SER A 149 -9.06 5.88 -32.34
CA SER A 149 -9.48 7.18 -32.86
C SER A 149 -8.29 7.97 -33.38
N LYS A 150 -8.42 8.55 -34.58
CA LYS A 150 -7.40 9.46 -35.13
C LYS A 150 -7.41 10.82 -34.45
N SER A 151 -8.58 11.28 -34.01
CA SER A 151 -8.78 12.52 -33.25
C SER A 151 -8.85 12.21 -31.76
N TYR A 152 -7.82 11.55 -31.24
CA TYR A 152 -7.79 11.10 -29.85
C TYR A 152 -7.51 12.25 -28.87
N SER A 153 -8.06 12.13 -27.65
CA SER A 153 -7.76 13.00 -26.53
C SER A 153 -6.89 12.28 -25.50
N ALA A 154 -6.11 13.04 -24.73
CA ALA A 154 -5.33 12.48 -23.64
C ALA A 154 -6.25 11.89 -22.54
N GLU A 155 -5.84 10.77 -21.95
CA GLU A 155 -6.50 10.15 -20.80
C GLU A 155 -5.46 9.77 -19.73
N GLU A 156 -5.89 9.58 -18.48
CA GLU A 156 -4.97 9.33 -17.36
C GLU A 156 -4.30 7.94 -17.41
N CYS A 157 -2.97 7.91 -17.48
CA CYS A 157 -2.11 6.72 -17.42
C CYS A 157 -2.02 6.07 -16.04
N ARG A 158 -2.37 6.78 -14.96
CA ARG A 158 -2.10 6.38 -13.57
C ARG A 158 -2.67 5.01 -13.19
N ARG A 159 -3.76 4.59 -13.84
CA ARG A 159 -4.34 3.25 -13.66
C ARG A 159 -3.45 2.11 -14.19
N THR A 160 -2.57 2.41 -15.13
CA THR A 160 -1.67 1.44 -15.76
C THR A 160 -0.26 1.56 -15.19
N ILE A 161 0.29 2.77 -15.22
CA ILE A 161 1.66 3.04 -14.81
C ILE A 161 1.76 4.44 -14.22
N TYR A 162 2.49 4.53 -13.11
CA TYR A 162 2.78 5.77 -12.42
C TYR A 162 4.11 5.60 -11.71
N GLY A 163 5.04 6.54 -11.90
CA GLY A 163 6.33 6.46 -11.24
C GLY A 163 7.54 6.49 -12.17
N THR A 164 8.69 6.22 -11.57
CA THR A 164 9.97 6.13 -12.27
C THR A 164 10.59 4.74 -12.10
N TYR A 165 10.92 4.13 -13.24
CA TYR A 165 11.36 2.74 -13.29
C TYR A 165 12.56 2.58 -14.22
N HIS A 166 13.46 1.69 -13.84
CA HIS A 166 14.37 1.03 -14.78
C HIS A 166 13.62 -0.12 -15.42
N PHE A 167 13.83 -0.36 -16.71
CA PHE A 167 13.19 -1.50 -17.37
C PHE A 167 14.16 -2.30 -18.21
N THR A 168 13.95 -3.62 -18.20
CA THR A 168 14.57 -4.54 -19.13
C THR A 168 13.56 -4.90 -20.21
N TYR A 169 14.04 -5.17 -21.42
CA TYR A 169 13.17 -5.52 -22.53
C TYR A 169 13.72 -6.66 -23.38
N GLU A 170 12.81 -7.41 -24.00
CA GLU A 170 13.10 -8.53 -24.88
C GLU A 170 12.14 -8.50 -26.07
N PHE A 171 12.69 -8.67 -27.28
CA PHE A 171 11.91 -8.77 -28.51
C PHE A 171 11.86 -10.21 -28.98
N ARG A 172 10.65 -10.77 -29.13
CA ARG A 172 10.46 -12.16 -29.56
C ARG A 172 11.00 -12.44 -30.96
N GLU A 173 10.84 -11.48 -31.89
CA GLU A 173 11.32 -11.60 -33.27
C GLU A 173 12.82 -11.31 -33.43
N GLY A 174 13.45 -10.72 -32.40
CA GLY A 174 14.81 -10.20 -32.46
C GLY A 174 15.92 -11.16 -32.02
N GLY A 175 15.57 -12.41 -31.68
CA GLY A 175 16.50 -13.40 -31.12
C GLY A 175 16.42 -13.50 -29.59
N ILE A 176 17.03 -14.56 -29.03
CA ILE A 176 16.97 -14.88 -27.59
C ILE A 176 17.89 -13.92 -26.82
N GLY A 177 17.33 -13.14 -25.90
CA GLY A 177 18.08 -12.44 -24.87
C GLY A 177 17.41 -11.18 -24.35
N ILE A 178 17.65 -10.92 -23.07
CA ILE A 178 17.07 -9.79 -22.33
C ILE A 178 18.07 -8.63 -22.39
N CYS A 179 17.66 -7.46 -22.88
CA CYS A 179 18.47 -6.26 -22.81
C CYS A 179 18.25 -5.56 -21.47
N ASP A 180 19.30 -5.55 -20.66
CA ASP A 180 19.38 -4.80 -19.41
C ASP A 180 20.47 -3.71 -19.55
N ASN A 181 20.03 -2.48 -19.84
CA ASN A 181 20.91 -1.32 -19.94
C ASN A 181 20.44 -0.24 -18.95
N PRO A 182 21.29 0.31 -18.06
CA PRO A 182 20.90 1.31 -17.06
C PRO A 182 20.35 2.64 -17.64
N SER A 183 20.55 2.87 -18.95
CA SER A 183 19.96 3.99 -19.66
C SER A 183 18.46 3.79 -19.97
N SER A 184 17.99 2.54 -19.90
CA SER A 184 16.59 2.17 -20.16
C SER A 184 15.70 2.62 -19.01
N ARG A 185 14.92 3.68 -19.22
CA ARG A 185 14.11 4.31 -18.16
C ARG A 185 12.69 4.57 -18.62
N LEU A 186 11.75 4.23 -17.75
CA LEU A 186 10.34 4.55 -17.89
C LEU A 186 9.98 5.62 -16.86
N ILE A 187 9.52 6.77 -17.34
CA ILE A 187 9.15 7.91 -16.51
C ILE A 187 7.70 8.25 -16.81
N SER A 188 6.80 7.96 -15.87
CA SER A 188 5.37 8.27 -15.95
C SER A 188 5.00 9.18 -14.79
N CYS A 189 5.33 10.46 -14.96
CA CYS A 189 5.18 11.48 -13.94
C CYS A 189 4.40 12.67 -14.51
N PRO A 190 3.49 13.27 -13.73
CA PRO A 190 2.79 14.46 -14.18
C PRO A 190 3.77 15.61 -14.37
N ASP A 191 3.54 16.43 -15.38
CA ASP A 191 4.42 17.55 -15.68
C ASP A 191 4.34 18.64 -14.61
N PRO A 192 5.49 19.22 -14.21
CA PRO A 192 5.50 20.33 -13.27
C PRO A 192 4.93 21.59 -13.95
N GLY A 193 3.73 22.03 -13.56
CA GLY A 193 3.18 23.31 -14.04
C GLY A 193 1.66 23.43 -14.16
N THR A 194 0.88 22.35 -14.00
CA THR A 194 -0.60 22.43 -13.99
C THR A 194 -1.12 22.50 -12.54
N PRO A 195 -1.57 23.67 -12.06
CA PRO A 195 -1.81 23.88 -10.63
C PRO A 195 -3.10 23.23 -10.09
N PHE A 196 -3.95 22.62 -10.93
CA PHE A 196 -5.26 22.13 -10.49
C PHE A 196 -5.64 20.71 -10.93
N GLU A 197 -4.90 20.12 -11.89
CA GLU A 197 -5.15 18.76 -12.36
C GLU A 197 -3.80 18.12 -12.71
N ALA A 198 -3.20 17.42 -11.74
CA ALA A 198 -1.95 16.67 -11.91
C ALA A 198 -2.21 15.36 -12.68
N VAL A 199 -2.78 15.47 -13.89
CA VAL A 199 -3.17 14.31 -14.70
C VAL A 199 -1.91 13.77 -15.36
N ASN A 200 -1.61 12.50 -15.05
CA ASN A 200 -0.53 11.77 -15.70
C ASN A 200 -1.03 11.28 -17.05
N GLU A 201 -1.00 12.12 -18.08
CA GLU A 201 -1.53 11.80 -19.41
C GLU A 201 -0.51 11.14 -20.34
N ARG A 202 0.77 11.31 -20.03
CA ARG A 202 1.89 10.87 -20.87
C ARG A 202 3.00 10.25 -20.05
N PHE A 203 3.74 9.35 -20.67
CA PHE A 203 4.93 8.74 -20.09
C PHE A 203 6.02 8.57 -21.15
N ARG A 204 7.27 8.67 -20.71
CA ARG A 204 8.44 8.51 -21.56
C ARG A 204 9.06 7.15 -21.33
N MET A 205 9.34 6.43 -22.42
CA MET A 205 10.15 5.21 -22.42
C MET A 205 11.43 5.47 -23.22
N LYS A 206 12.56 5.53 -22.52
CA LYS A 206 13.88 5.61 -23.14
C LYS A 206 14.46 4.20 -23.21
N TYR A 207 14.77 3.73 -24.40
CA TYR A 207 15.44 2.45 -24.67
C TYR A 207 16.94 2.68 -24.76
N GLY A 208 17.72 1.84 -24.10
CA GLY A 208 19.18 1.78 -24.25
C GLY A 208 19.62 0.61 -25.12
N TYR A 209 20.62 0.85 -25.97
CA TYR A 209 21.26 -0.17 -26.80
C TYR A 209 22.15 -1.13 -25.99
N CYS A 210 22.01 -2.43 -26.22
CA CYS A 210 22.82 -3.49 -25.62
C CYS A 210 23.77 -4.08 -26.66
N LYS A 211 25.09 -3.89 -26.49
CA LYS A 211 26.12 -4.33 -27.45
C LYS A 211 26.08 -5.81 -27.83
N TYR A 212 25.55 -6.66 -26.95
CA TYR A 212 25.47 -8.12 -27.15
C TYR A 212 24.17 -8.57 -27.83
N LEU A 213 23.23 -7.66 -28.11
CA LEU A 213 21.92 -7.95 -28.70
C LEU A 213 21.69 -7.09 -29.94
N THR A 214 21.57 -7.73 -31.10
CA THR A 214 21.29 -7.06 -32.38
C THR A 214 19.89 -6.47 -32.45
N SER A 215 18.95 -6.98 -31.66
CA SER A 215 17.57 -6.49 -31.54
C SER A 215 17.41 -5.28 -30.63
N SER A 216 18.45 -4.93 -29.86
CA SER A 216 18.42 -3.76 -29.01
C SER A 216 18.65 -2.48 -29.82
N PHE A 217 18.09 -1.37 -29.35
CA PHE A 217 18.24 -0.07 -30.02
C PHE A 217 18.19 1.07 -29.00
N ASP A 218 18.74 2.22 -29.41
CA ASP A 218 18.54 3.48 -28.70
C ASP A 218 17.32 4.18 -29.29
N ALA A 219 16.30 4.39 -28.47
CA ALA A 219 15.15 5.20 -28.84
C ALA A 219 14.60 5.93 -27.62
N ASP A 220 13.88 7.01 -27.87
CA ASP A 220 13.19 7.75 -26.82
C ASP A 220 11.77 8.00 -27.31
N GLN A 221 10.83 7.29 -26.71
CA GLN A 221 9.41 7.27 -27.06
C GLN A 221 8.64 8.10 -26.03
N LEU A 222 7.81 9.03 -26.50
CA LEU A 222 6.88 9.76 -25.66
C LEU A 222 5.48 9.23 -25.96
N ASN A 223 4.94 8.45 -25.03
CA ASN A 223 3.68 7.77 -25.18
C ASN A 223 2.59 8.50 -24.42
N GLN A 224 1.51 8.84 -25.10
CA GLN A 224 0.29 9.39 -24.54
C GLN A 224 -0.73 8.27 -24.32
N CYS A 225 -1.39 8.26 -23.16
CA CYS A 225 -2.41 7.25 -22.88
C CYS A 225 -3.74 7.63 -23.54
N LEU A 226 -4.34 6.64 -24.21
CA LEU A 226 -5.64 6.76 -24.86
C LEU A 226 -6.76 6.18 -24.00
N GLY A 227 -6.40 5.38 -22.99
CA GLY A 227 -7.30 4.79 -22.01
C GLY A 227 -6.92 3.33 -21.68
N SER A 228 -7.55 2.79 -20.63
CA SER A 228 -7.31 1.41 -20.18
C SER A 228 -8.63 0.72 -19.83
N TRP A 229 -8.71 -0.59 -20.07
CA TRP A 229 -9.85 -1.42 -19.71
C TRP A 229 -9.40 -2.79 -19.21
N SER A 230 -10.24 -3.44 -18.40
CA SER A 230 -9.98 -4.79 -17.89
C SER A 230 -10.68 -5.83 -18.74
N THR A 231 -9.99 -6.95 -18.96
CA THR A 231 -10.53 -8.16 -19.59
C THR A 231 -11.13 -9.09 -18.52
N PRO A 232 -12.03 -10.02 -18.90
CA PRO A 232 -12.57 -11.02 -17.98
C PRO A 232 -11.50 -11.85 -17.27
N ASP A 233 -10.36 -12.09 -17.93
CA ASP A 233 -9.23 -12.88 -17.42
C ASP A 233 -8.39 -12.13 -16.36
N GLY A 234 -8.74 -10.88 -16.05
CA GLY A 234 -8.03 -10.05 -15.08
C GLY A 234 -6.82 -9.29 -15.66
N ASN A 235 -6.58 -9.36 -16.97
CA ASN A 235 -5.60 -8.52 -17.66
C ASN A 235 -6.11 -7.09 -17.82
N ILE A 236 -5.22 -6.12 -17.72
CA ILE A 236 -5.45 -4.70 -18.00
C ILE A 236 -4.78 -4.38 -19.34
N ILE A 237 -5.57 -3.96 -20.32
CA ILE A 237 -5.06 -3.50 -21.62
C ILE A 237 -5.10 -1.97 -21.62
N THR A 238 -4.02 -1.38 -22.07
CA THR A 238 -3.85 0.07 -22.17
C THR A 238 -3.44 0.44 -23.57
N ALA A 239 -4.24 1.31 -24.20
CA ALA A 239 -3.96 1.84 -25.51
C ALA A 239 -3.07 3.08 -25.38
N ILE A 240 -2.02 3.15 -26.20
CA ILE A 240 -1.04 4.24 -26.18
C ILE A 240 -0.77 4.76 -27.58
N ALA A 241 -0.46 6.05 -27.68
CA ALA A 241 -0.01 6.71 -28.90
C ALA A 241 1.36 7.35 -28.71
N ASN A 242 2.31 7.06 -29.59
CA ASN A 242 3.62 7.70 -29.59
C ASN A 242 3.52 9.10 -30.24
N GLU A 243 3.66 10.15 -29.44
CA GLU A 243 3.57 11.55 -29.89
C GLU A 243 4.72 11.97 -30.79
N ARG A 244 5.88 11.31 -30.71
CA ARG A 244 7.04 11.65 -31.54
C ARG A 244 6.90 11.17 -32.99
N VAL A 245 5.98 10.25 -33.23
CA VAL A 245 5.66 9.77 -34.57
C VAL A 245 4.71 10.78 -35.22
N GLY A 246 5.11 11.31 -36.38
CA GLY A 246 4.31 12.28 -37.13
C GLY A 246 2.89 11.78 -37.45
N SER A 247 1.96 12.72 -37.67
CA SER A 247 0.53 12.45 -37.93
C SER A 247 0.25 11.56 -39.15
N GLU A 248 1.25 11.31 -39.99
CA GLU A 248 1.12 10.53 -41.22
C GLU A 248 1.51 9.06 -41.04
N ARG A 249 2.24 8.70 -39.97
CA ARG A 249 2.73 7.32 -39.73
C ARG A 249 1.91 6.62 -38.64
N TRP A 250 0.64 6.34 -38.95
CA TRP A 250 -0.30 5.72 -38.00
C TRP A 250 0.18 4.34 -37.51
N TYR A 251 0.83 3.58 -38.39
CA TYR A 251 1.41 2.27 -38.09
C TYR A 251 2.43 2.26 -36.97
N ASP A 252 3.25 3.31 -36.82
CA ASP A 252 4.24 3.42 -35.72
C ASP A 252 3.70 4.14 -34.49
N LYS A 253 2.51 4.74 -34.64
CA LYS A 253 1.92 5.62 -33.63
C LYS A 253 1.19 4.84 -32.55
N PHE A 254 0.29 3.94 -32.91
CA PHE A 254 -0.59 3.28 -31.95
C PHE A 254 -0.09 1.92 -31.50
N ARG A 255 -0.11 1.66 -30.19
CA ARG A 255 0.27 0.38 -29.59
C ARG A 255 -0.66 0.03 -28.43
N CYS A 256 -0.64 -1.23 -28.03
CA CYS A 256 -1.28 -1.71 -26.81
C CYS A 256 -0.21 -2.18 -25.82
N MET A 257 -0.47 -1.98 -24.54
CA MET A 257 0.26 -2.60 -23.44
C MET A 257 -0.70 -3.47 -22.64
N LEU A 258 -0.23 -4.62 -22.19
CA LEU A 258 -0.97 -5.54 -21.34
C LEU A 258 -0.20 -5.75 -20.04
N SER A 259 -0.89 -5.55 -18.92
CA SER A 259 -0.39 -5.81 -17.58
C SER A 259 -1.42 -6.57 -16.74
N ARG A 260 -1.02 -7.02 -15.55
CA ARG A 260 -1.93 -7.68 -14.60
C ARG A 260 -1.79 -7.12 -13.19
N LYS A 261 -2.90 -7.17 -12.43
CA LYS A 261 -2.95 -6.67 -11.04
C LYS A 261 -2.12 -7.51 -10.06
N ASP A 262 -1.93 -8.80 -10.34
CA ASP A 262 -1.11 -9.73 -9.55
C ASP A 262 0.36 -9.70 -9.94
N GLN A 263 0.68 -9.36 -11.20
CA GLN A 263 2.04 -9.22 -11.71
C GLN A 263 2.33 -7.81 -12.28
N PRO A 264 2.24 -6.76 -11.46
CA PRO A 264 2.42 -5.37 -11.88
C PRO A 264 3.81 -4.99 -12.41
N GLN A 265 4.81 -5.86 -12.31
CA GLN A 265 6.16 -5.62 -12.87
C GLN A 265 6.28 -6.01 -14.33
N TRP A 266 5.39 -6.87 -14.82
CA TRP A 266 5.49 -7.47 -16.15
C TRP A 266 4.52 -6.78 -17.09
N PHE A 267 5.02 -6.40 -18.25
CA PHE A 267 4.26 -5.77 -19.31
C PHE A 267 4.58 -6.47 -20.62
N ALA A 268 3.54 -6.69 -21.41
CA ALA A 268 3.68 -7.03 -22.82
C ALA A 268 3.24 -5.82 -23.64
N LYS A 269 3.98 -5.50 -24.69
CA LYS A 269 3.69 -4.41 -25.62
C LYS A 269 3.57 -4.97 -27.04
N SER A 270 2.55 -4.54 -27.76
CA SER A 270 2.32 -4.98 -29.13
C SER A 270 3.35 -4.35 -30.08
N LEU A 271 3.62 -5.00 -31.22
CA LEU A 271 4.44 -4.41 -32.27
C LEU A 271 3.65 -3.43 -33.14
N PHE A 272 2.33 -3.59 -33.24
CA PHE A 272 1.44 -2.81 -34.10
C PHE A 272 0.19 -2.35 -33.33
N ALA A 273 -0.72 -1.67 -34.02
CA ALA A 273 -2.02 -1.24 -33.50
C ALA A 273 -3.02 -2.41 -33.36
N GLU A 274 -2.57 -3.49 -32.72
CA GLU A 274 -3.32 -4.74 -32.55
C GLU A 274 -3.16 -5.24 -31.11
N CYS A 275 -4.26 -5.21 -30.33
CA CYS A 275 -4.23 -5.67 -28.94
C CYS A 275 -4.51 -7.18 -28.79
N SER A 276 -5.12 -7.82 -29.79
CA SER A 276 -5.42 -9.27 -29.79
C SER A 276 -4.15 -10.12 -29.71
N SER A 277 -3.04 -9.62 -30.27
CA SER A 277 -1.72 -10.26 -30.20
C SER A 277 -1.16 -10.42 -28.77
N LEU A 278 -1.75 -9.78 -27.76
CA LEU A 278 -1.30 -9.82 -26.38
C LEU A 278 -2.17 -10.79 -25.56
N SER A 279 -1.63 -11.97 -25.26
CA SER A 279 -2.32 -12.99 -24.45
C SER A 279 -1.97 -12.88 -22.95
N SER A 280 -0.71 -12.57 -22.63
CA SER A 280 -0.18 -12.53 -21.26
C SER A 280 0.90 -11.45 -21.10
N PRO A 281 1.11 -10.88 -19.90
CA PRO A 281 2.23 -9.95 -19.67
C PRO A 281 3.62 -10.59 -19.86
N THR A 282 3.68 -11.92 -19.80
CA THR A 282 4.92 -12.70 -19.96
C THR A 282 5.15 -13.21 -21.38
N ASP A 283 4.09 -13.28 -22.18
CA ASP A 283 4.09 -13.82 -23.53
C ASP A 283 3.51 -12.77 -24.49
N GLY A 284 4.41 -11.98 -25.06
CA GLY A 284 4.07 -10.93 -26.01
C GLY A 284 5.23 -10.60 -26.94
N PRO A 285 4.99 -9.82 -28.00
CA PRO A 285 6.01 -9.48 -28.99
C PRO A 285 7.19 -8.69 -28.40
N GLU A 286 6.89 -7.67 -27.60
CA GLU A 286 7.85 -6.94 -26.78
C GLU A 286 7.49 -7.18 -25.31
N LYS A 287 8.43 -7.77 -24.57
CA LYS A 287 8.28 -8.02 -23.14
C LYS A 287 9.10 -7.01 -22.36
N VAL A 288 8.48 -6.38 -21.38
CA VAL A 288 9.08 -5.33 -20.56
C VAL A 288 8.91 -5.67 -19.09
N ILE A 289 10.01 -5.66 -18.34
CA ILE A 289 10.01 -5.88 -16.88
C ILE A 289 10.49 -4.59 -16.22
N ILE A 290 9.66 -4.01 -15.37
CA ILE A 290 9.98 -2.76 -14.68
C ILE A 290 10.46 -3.01 -13.24
N THR A 291 11.43 -2.21 -12.82
CA THR A 291 11.97 -2.18 -11.46
C THR A 291 11.97 -0.74 -10.94
N PRO A 292 11.39 -0.48 -9.76
CA PRO A 292 11.29 0.89 -9.25
C PRO A 292 12.68 1.43 -8.89
N ILE A 293 12.96 2.66 -9.32
CA ILE A 293 14.24 3.34 -9.05
C ILE A 293 14.02 4.64 -8.30
N ILE A 294 15.12 5.20 -7.80
CA ILE A 294 15.16 6.56 -7.26
C ILE A 294 15.49 7.50 -8.43
N PRO A 295 14.63 8.47 -8.77
CA PRO A 295 14.84 9.30 -9.96
C PRO A 295 16.03 10.27 -9.82
N GLU A 296 16.20 10.83 -8.62
CA GLU A 296 17.29 11.74 -8.25
C GLU A 296 17.74 11.34 -6.85
N GLU A 297 18.98 10.85 -6.74
CA GLU A 297 19.57 10.56 -5.43
C GLU A 297 19.84 11.88 -4.70
N PRO A 298 19.17 12.15 -3.56
CA PRO A 298 19.36 13.39 -2.84
C PRO A 298 20.71 13.37 -2.10
N ILE A 299 21.45 14.47 -2.21
CA ILE A 299 22.70 14.66 -1.47
C ILE A 299 22.35 15.15 -0.06
N ALA A 300 23.00 14.57 0.96
CA ALA A 300 22.84 15.02 2.34
C ALA A 300 23.65 16.29 2.60
N SER A 301 23.04 17.27 3.26
CA SER A 301 23.72 18.50 3.71
C SER A 301 23.85 18.61 5.23
N CYS A 302 23.30 17.64 5.97
CA CYS A 302 23.49 17.50 7.41
C CYS A 302 23.61 16.05 7.85
N PHE A 303 23.89 15.87 9.15
CA PHE A 303 24.06 14.55 9.76
C PHE A 303 23.08 14.37 10.93
N PHE A 304 22.56 13.16 11.06
CA PHE A 304 21.87 12.71 12.26
C PHE A 304 22.88 12.38 13.37
N PRO A 305 22.53 12.65 14.64
CA PRO A 305 23.37 12.29 15.77
C PRO A 305 23.65 10.77 15.84
N SER A 306 24.83 10.40 16.31
CA SER A 306 25.26 9.00 16.44
C SER A 306 24.35 8.17 17.35
N ASN A 307 23.70 8.79 18.35
CA ASN A 307 22.78 8.10 19.26
C ASN A 307 21.52 7.57 18.57
N LEU A 308 21.14 8.11 17.40
CA LEU A 308 19.98 7.67 16.63
C LEU A 308 20.32 6.53 15.66
N THR A 309 21.60 6.33 15.37
CA THR A 309 22.03 5.32 14.40
C THR A 309 21.73 3.90 14.90
N GLY A 310 21.28 3.04 13.99
CA GLY A 310 20.89 1.67 14.32
C GLY A 310 19.78 1.10 13.44
N GLN A 311 19.38 -0.13 13.78
CA GLN A 311 18.23 -0.80 13.22
C GLN A 311 17.05 -0.66 14.18
N TRP A 312 15.94 -0.18 13.65
CA TRP A 312 14.75 0.15 14.40
C TRP A 312 13.51 -0.44 13.72
N ILE A 313 12.44 -0.57 14.48
CA ILE A 313 11.10 -0.90 13.99
C ILE A 313 10.19 0.28 14.26
N ASN A 314 9.43 0.67 13.24
CA ASN A 314 8.40 1.68 13.34
C ASN A 314 7.10 1.07 13.85
N THR A 315 6.78 1.35 15.11
CA THR A 315 5.56 0.86 15.74
C THR A 315 4.29 1.43 15.10
N ALA A 316 4.36 2.60 14.47
CA ALA A 316 3.20 3.29 13.90
C ALA A 316 2.81 2.80 12.49
N ASN A 317 3.70 2.11 11.77
CA ASN A 317 3.50 1.73 10.38
C ASN A 317 3.77 0.23 10.20
N VAL A 318 2.75 -0.63 10.41
CA VAL A 318 2.77 -2.10 10.19
C VAL A 318 4.14 -2.77 10.51
N ASN A 319 4.80 -2.35 11.60
CA ASN A 319 6.17 -2.76 11.96
C ASN A 319 7.21 -2.64 10.83
N ALA A 320 7.24 -1.50 10.17
CA ALA A 320 8.20 -1.19 9.12
C ALA A 320 9.62 -1.19 9.69
N ARG A 321 10.57 -1.77 8.95
CA ARG A 321 11.98 -1.77 9.33
C ARG A 321 12.58 -0.41 8.98
N VAL A 322 13.30 0.19 9.90
CA VAL A 322 13.92 1.51 9.75
C VAL A 322 15.41 1.39 10.04
N LEU A 323 16.24 1.74 9.06
CA LEU A 323 17.69 1.82 9.22
C LEU A 323 18.09 3.29 9.28
N ILE A 324 18.63 3.73 10.41
CA ILE A 324 19.11 5.09 10.59
C ILE A 324 20.64 5.07 10.47
N ASN A 325 21.15 5.77 9.46
CA ASN A 325 22.57 6.04 9.30
C ASN A 325 22.85 7.54 9.59
N ALA A 326 24.11 7.94 9.54
CA ALA A 326 24.52 9.33 9.80
C ALA A 326 23.88 10.33 8.83
N THR A 327 23.54 9.95 7.59
CA THR A 327 23.03 10.89 6.57
C THR A 327 21.58 10.66 6.16
N HIS A 328 21.07 9.44 6.33
CA HIS A 328 19.75 9.04 5.83
C HIS A 328 19.05 8.06 6.77
N ILE A 329 17.72 8.14 6.75
CA ILE A 329 16.83 7.16 7.36
C ILE A 329 16.17 6.38 6.22
N HIS A 330 16.36 5.06 6.21
CA HIS A 330 15.77 4.17 5.22
C HIS A 330 14.63 3.36 5.87
N GLU A 331 13.39 3.66 5.48
CA GLU A 331 12.19 2.98 5.97
C GLU A 331 11.65 2.01 4.92
N ILE A 332 11.48 0.74 5.32
CA ILE A 332 10.95 -0.35 4.50
C ILE A 332 9.62 -0.79 5.10
N ALA A 333 8.53 -0.40 4.46
CA ALA A 333 7.17 -0.69 4.92
C ALA A 333 6.45 -1.67 3.99
N LYS A 334 5.64 -2.55 4.56
CA LYS A 334 4.74 -3.43 3.78
C LYS A 334 3.47 -2.65 3.45
N VAL A 335 3.23 -2.36 2.16
CA VAL A 335 2.05 -1.57 1.74
C VAL A 335 0.79 -2.43 1.66
N ASN A 336 0.93 -3.72 1.36
CA ASN A 336 -0.19 -4.66 1.20
C ASN A 336 0.21 -6.07 1.63
N ASN A 337 -0.79 -6.91 1.96
CA ASN A 337 -0.62 -8.36 2.20
C ASN A 337 -0.11 -9.15 0.97
N ARG A 338 0.16 -8.47 -0.15
CA ARG A 338 0.64 -9.02 -1.43
C ARG A 338 2.17 -8.99 -1.59
N GLY A 339 2.91 -8.53 -0.58
CA GLY A 339 4.37 -8.61 -0.54
C GLY A 339 5.16 -7.42 -1.13
N TRP A 340 4.49 -6.34 -1.52
CA TRP A 340 5.17 -5.12 -1.99
C TRP A 340 5.78 -4.35 -0.81
N LEU A 341 7.12 -4.25 -0.82
CA LEU A 341 7.87 -3.41 0.10
C LEU A 341 8.00 -2.01 -0.52
N ARG A 342 7.51 -1.00 0.20
CA ARG A 342 7.75 0.40 -0.12
C ARG A 342 8.98 0.83 0.65
N GLU A 343 9.99 1.23 -0.11
CA GLU A 343 11.23 1.77 0.41
C GLU A 343 11.23 3.29 0.27
N THR A 344 11.36 3.96 1.40
CA THR A 344 11.42 5.42 1.49
C THR A 344 12.73 5.83 2.12
N TYR A 345 13.45 6.74 1.45
CA TYR A 345 14.71 7.30 1.91
C TYR A 345 14.45 8.73 2.36
N TYR A 346 14.77 9.02 3.62
CA TYR A 346 14.72 10.37 4.18
C TYR A 346 16.15 10.87 4.34
N VAL A 347 16.54 11.84 3.53
CA VAL A 347 17.93 12.35 3.52
C VAL A 347 18.00 13.71 4.17
N CYS A 348 18.90 13.85 5.15
CA CYS A 348 19.06 15.07 5.96
C CYS A 348 19.43 16.27 5.09
N GLN A 349 18.66 17.36 5.19
CA GLN A 349 18.93 18.62 4.51
C GLN A 349 19.36 19.73 5.48
N GLN A 350 18.62 19.92 6.56
CA GLN A 350 18.95 20.92 7.57
C GLN A 350 18.51 20.47 8.95
N THR A 351 19.20 20.95 9.99
CA THR A 351 18.91 20.61 11.38
C THR A 351 18.81 21.87 12.23
N SER A 352 17.90 21.87 13.20
CA SER A 352 17.85 22.88 14.26
C SER A 352 17.35 22.24 15.55
N ARG A 353 18.17 22.25 16.60
CA ARG A 353 17.86 21.63 17.90
C ARG A 353 17.45 20.16 17.74
N SER A 354 16.17 19.84 17.94
CA SER A 354 15.58 18.50 17.83
C SER A 354 14.88 18.24 16.49
N GLN A 355 14.83 19.25 15.61
CA GLN A 355 14.12 19.21 14.33
C GLN A 355 15.08 18.99 13.15
N TYR A 356 14.67 18.14 12.23
CA TYR A 356 15.45 17.69 11.08
C TYR A 356 14.58 17.79 9.83
N LEU A 357 14.90 18.75 8.97
CA LEU A 357 14.33 18.82 7.64
C LEU A 357 14.99 17.76 6.77
N VAL A 358 14.17 16.88 6.21
CA VAL A 358 14.62 15.79 5.34
C VAL A 358 13.94 15.87 3.99
N LYS A 359 14.66 15.48 2.95
CA LYS A 359 14.10 15.19 1.63
C LYS A 359 13.72 13.71 1.58
N ALA A 360 12.42 13.45 1.56
CA ALA A 360 11.82 12.13 1.43
C ALA A 360 11.73 11.74 -0.05
N VAL A 361 12.31 10.59 -0.39
CA VAL A 361 12.30 10.02 -1.73
C VAL A 361 11.90 8.55 -1.64
N THR A 362 10.76 8.22 -2.24
CA THR A 362 10.26 6.85 -2.29
C THR A 362 10.73 6.20 -3.59
N LYS A 363 11.23 4.96 -3.53
CA LYS A 363 11.53 4.19 -4.75
C LYS A 363 10.28 4.06 -5.62
N GLY A 364 10.40 4.38 -6.90
CA GLY A 364 9.32 4.32 -7.86
C GLY A 364 8.40 5.54 -7.88
N GLU A 365 8.49 6.48 -6.92
CA GLU A 365 7.67 7.70 -6.98
C GLU A 365 8.29 8.77 -7.89
N CYS A 366 7.44 9.68 -8.36
CA CYS A 366 7.82 10.77 -9.25
C CYS A 366 8.37 11.99 -8.52
N PHE A 367 7.81 12.27 -7.36
CA PHE A 367 8.12 13.48 -6.61
C PHE A 367 8.85 13.12 -5.34
N SER A 368 9.73 14.03 -4.95
CA SER A 368 10.34 14.03 -3.62
C SER A 368 9.70 15.14 -2.79
N TYR A 369 9.60 14.90 -1.50
CA TYR A 369 8.93 15.79 -0.57
C TYR A 369 9.90 16.27 0.50
N TYR A 370 9.72 17.48 1.00
CA TYR A 370 10.28 17.88 2.27
C TYR A 370 9.35 17.49 3.40
N ILE A 371 9.91 16.87 4.42
CA ILE A 371 9.24 16.48 5.66
C ILE A 371 10.15 16.92 6.80
N CYS A 372 9.56 17.37 7.90
CA CYS A 372 10.29 17.64 9.12
C CYS A 372 10.10 16.50 10.11
N PHE A 373 11.20 15.95 10.60
CA PHE A 373 11.22 15.09 11.77
C PHE A 373 11.52 15.94 13.01
N ASP A 374 10.83 15.69 14.10
CA ASP A 374 11.26 16.17 15.42
C ASP A 374 11.44 14.97 16.33
N PHE A 375 12.67 14.79 16.81
CA PHE A 375 13.07 13.67 17.65
C PHE A 375 13.16 14.13 19.10
N LYS A 376 12.64 13.32 20.02
CA LYS A 376 13.03 13.42 21.43
C LYS A 376 14.34 12.69 21.66
N ASP A 377 14.99 13.03 22.76
CA ASP A 377 16.19 12.31 23.19
C ASP A 377 15.88 10.83 23.35
N ARG A 378 16.79 10.02 22.78
CA ARG A 378 16.74 8.57 22.92
C ARG A 378 16.88 8.21 24.39
N HIS A 379 16.04 7.30 24.83
CA HIS A 379 16.13 6.66 26.15
C HIS A 379 15.88 5.16 25.95
N HIS A 380 16.61 4.31 26.69
CA HIS A 380 16.55 2.86 26.52
C HIS A 380 16.70 2.44 25.03
N ASN A 381 15.78 1.60 24.55
CA ASN A 381 15.66 1.19 23.16
C ASN A 381 14.59 1.97 22.38
N ILE A 382 14.21 3.16 22.86
CA ILE A 382 13.09 3.92 22.30
C ILE A 382 13.57 5.26 21.78
N LEU A 383 13.20 5.54 20.54
CA LEU A 383 13.37 6.83 19.90
C LEU A 383 12.00 7.38 19.51
N ARG A 384 11.54 8.40 20.23
CA ARG A 384 10.25 9.05 19.96
C ARG A 384 10.41 10.13 18.91
N TYR A 385 9.49 10.19 17.96
CA TYR A 385 9.53 11.12 16.85
C TYR A 385 8.14 11.59 16.43
N ARG A 386 8.10 12.72 15.73
CA ARG A 386 6.93 13.18 14.96
C ARG A 386 7.35 13.54 13.54
N LYS A 387 6.41 13.38 12.59
CA LYS A 387 6.59 13.74 11.18
C LYS A 387 5.61 14.87 10.83
N SER A 388 6.09 15.90 10.13
CA SER A 388 5.22 16.94 9.57
C SER A 388 4.43 16.42 8.36
N LYS A 389 3.49 17.24 7.87
CA LYS A 389 2.94 17.10 6.52
C LYS A 389 4.07 17.15 5.48
N SER A 390 3.85 16.45 4.36
CA SER A 390 4.78 16.41 3.23
C SER A 390 4.53 17.57 2.26
N PHE A 391 5.58 18.32 1.95
CA PHE A 391 5.54 19.42 0.99
C PHE A 391 6.36 19.07 -0.24
N MET A 392 5.86 19.35 -1.45
CA MET A 392 6.55 18.95 -2.68
C MET A 392 7.86 19.74 -2.85
N SER A 393 8.99 19.06 -2.99
CA SER A 393 10.31 19.71 -2.96
C SER A 393 10.59 20.60 -4.17
N ASN A 394 10.01 20.27 -5.33
CA ASN A 394 10.10 21.05 -6.56
C ASN A 394 9.47 22.44 -6.43
N LEU A 395 8.47 22.62 -5.55
CA LEU A 395 7.84 23.92 -5.32
C LEU A 395 8.86 24.94 -4.78
N TYR A 396 9.75 24.50 -3.88
CA TYR A 396 10.80 25.35 -3.30
C TYR A 396 11.92 25.65 -4.30
N LYS A 397 12.13 24.80 -5.31
CA LYS A 397 13.04 25.12 -6.44
C LYS A 397 12.51 26.28 -7.29
N LEU A 398 11.18 26.46 -7.37
CA LEU A 398 10.55 27.56 -8.13
C LEU A 398 10.51 28.89 -7.37
N PHE A 399 10.57 28.87 -6.03
CA PHE A 399 10.48 30.06 -5.18
C PHE A 399 11.69 30.16 -4.23
N PRO A 400 12.84 30.69 -4.68
CA PRO A 400 14.10 30.67 -3.92
C PRO A 400 14.06 31.52 -2.62
N ASN A 401 13.11 32.45 -2.50
CA ASN A 401 12.94 33.26 -1.29
C ASN A 401 12.23 32.52 -0.15
N ARG A 402 11.71 31.31 -0.40
CA ARG A 402 11.06 30.49 0.63
C ARG A 402 12.05 29.47 1.17
N ASP A 403 12.36 29.59 2.45
CA ASP A 403 13.14 28.58 3.14
C ASP A 403 12.22 27.41 3.56
N PRO A 404 12.42 26.20 3.03
CA PRO A 404 11.60 25.04 3.37
C PRO A 404 11.68 24.69 4.85
N PHE A 405 12.75 25.05 5.56
CA PHE A 405 12.89 24.75 6.97
C PHE A 405 11.78 25.42 7.79
N TYR A 406 11.58 26.74 7.64
CA TYR A 406 10.60 27.47 8.44
C TYR A 406 9.16 27.09 8.13
N GLU A 407 8.84 26.78 6.88
CA GLU A 407 7.49 26.36 6.50
C GLU A 407 7.20 24.92 6.94
N VAL A 408 8.08 23.97 6.59
CA VAL A 408 7.84 22.53 6.81
C VAL A 408 8.03 22.14 8.27
N CYS A 409 9.00 22.73 8.98
CA CYS A 409 9.23 22.50 10.40
C CYS A 409 8.42 23.43 11.32
N SER A 410 7.50 24.23 10.77
CA SER A 410 6.57 25.01 11.58
C SER A 410 5.69 24.10 12.44
N TRP A 411 5.32 24.55 13.64
CA TRP A 411 4.46 23.79 14.56
C TRP A 411 3.13 23.39 13.91
N THR A 412 2.54 24.28 13.11
CA THR A 412 1.27 24.05 12.39
C THR A 412 1.36 22.94 11.33
N SER A 413 2.57 22.61 10.86
CA SER A 413 2.78 21.55 9.87
C SER A 413 2.76 20.15 10.46
N PHE A 414 2.88 20.00 11.78
CA PHE A 414 2.76 18.71 12.48
C PHE A 414 1.30 18.30 12.76
N GLY A 415 0.32 19.10 12.33
CA GLY A 415 -1.10 18.90 12.62
C GLY A 415 -1.56 19.75 13.82
N ASN A 416 -2.80 20.22 13.77
CA ASN A 416 -3.39 21.08 14.81
C ASN A 416 -4.28 20.29 15.78
N ASP A 417 -4.03 18.99 15.95
CA ASP A 417 -4.85 18.17 16.85
C ASP A 417 -4.54 18.57 18.30
N ALA A 418 -5.59 18.83 19.08
CA ALA A 418 -5.47 19.28 20.47
C ALA A 418 -4.77 18.25 21.38
N ASN A 419 -4.80 16.97 20.99
CA ASN A 419 -4.12 15.86 21.64
C ASN A 419 -2.98 15.43 20.71
N TRP A 420 -1.73 15.60 21.11
CA TRP A 420 -0.56 15.42 20.25
C TRP A 420 0.31 14.31 20.83
N LYS A 421 0.51 13.22 20.06
CA LYS A 421 1.25 12.03 20.51
C LYS A 421 2.44 11.74 19.60
N TYR A 422 3.60 11.43 20.18
CA TYR A 422 4.78 10.96 19.46
C TYR A 422 4.61 9.50 19.03
N GLN A 423 5.17 9.21 17.86
CA GLN A 423 5.36 7.83 17.42
C GLN A 423 6.71 7.31 17.95
N ALA A 424 6.86 5.99 18.06
CA ALA A 424 8.06 5.38 18.60
C ALA A 424 8.75 4.46 17.58
N PHE A 425 10.04 4.69 17.40
CA PHE A 425 10.97 3.70 16.89
C PHE A 425 11.52 2.86 18.05
N VAL A 426 11.48 1.55 17.90
CA VAL A 426 12.00 0.60 18.90
C VAL A 426 13.19 -0.14 18.31
N LEU A 427 14.30 -0.25 19.05
CA LEU A 427 15.52 -0.91 18.58
C LEU A 427 15.24 -2.38 18.27
N ASP A 428 15.82 -2.89 17.17
CA ASP A 428 15.66 -4.28 16.73
C ASP A 428 17.02 -4.99 16.57
N PRO A 429 17.34 -6.02 17.39
CA PRO A 429 16.59 -6.46 18.57
C PRO A 429 16.75 -5.47 19.76
N PRO A 430 15.78 -5.40 20.68
CA PRO A 430 15.88 -4.52 21.84
C PRO A 430 16.83 -5.09 22.88
N ALA A 431 17.66 -4.23 23.50
CA ALA A 431 18.46 -4.63 24.65
C ALA A 431 17.55 -4.81 25.89
N PRO A 432 17.70 -5.86 26.71
CA PRO A 432 16.90 -6.01 27.92
C PRO A 432 17.14 -4.85 28.89
N ILE A 433 16.07 -4.13 29.24
CA ILE A 433 16.08 -3.11 30.29
C ILE A 433 15.21 -3.55 31.46
N GLU A 434 15.37 -2.93 32.62
CA GLU A 434 14.50 -3.23 33.75
C GLU A 434 13.06 -2.78 33.48
N CYS A 435 12.11 -3.58 33.93
CA CYS A 435 10.70 -3.28 33.81
C CYS A 435 10.30 -2.15 34.76
N PRO A 436 9.30 -1.33 34.37
CA PRO A 436 8.86 -0.18 35.16
C PRO A 436 8.23 -0.59 36.50
N PHE A 437 7.78 -1.83 36.63
CA PHE A 437 7.34 -2.36 37.92
C PHE A 437 7.87 -3.77 38.13
N THR A 438 8.03 -4.16 39.40
CA THR A 438 8.45 -5.49 39.83
C THR A 438 7.45 -6.05 40.84
N GLY A 439 7.49 -7.34 41.11
CA GLY A 439 6.62 -8.00 42.07
C GLY A 439 6.00 -9.29 41.55
N MET A 440 5.32 -10.00 42.45
CA MET A 440 4.54 -11.18 42.14
C MET A 440 3.05 -10.85 42.21
N TRP A 441 2.35 -11.06 41.11
CA TRP A 441 0.96 -10.64 40.94
C TRP A 441 0.08 -11.79 40.50
N THR A 442 -1.17 -11.73 40.91
CA THR A 442 -2.28 -12.47 40.29
C THR A 442 -3.01 -11.54 39.34
N PHE A 443 -3.48 -12.06 38.20
CA PHE A 443 -4.06 -11.18 37.19
C PHE A 443 -5.48 -11.56 36.76
N LYS A 444 -6.34 -10.56 36.66
CA LYS A 444 -7.68 -10.68 36.04
C LYS A 444 -7.67 -9.97 34.70
N GLN A 445 -8.22 -10.62 33.67
CA GLN A 445 -8.27 -10.08 32.31
C GLN A 445 -9.71 -9.76 31.89
N VAL A 446 -9.90 -8.64 31.18
CA VAL A 446 -11.16 -8.16 30.61
C VAL A 446 -10.95 -7.95 29.10
N GLU A 447 -11.91 -8.38 28.26
CA GLU A 447 -11.59 -8.76 26.88
C GLU A 447 -12.50 -8.27 25.75
N GLN A 448 -11.94 -8.39 24.53
CA GLN A 448 -12.59 -8.83 23.29
C GLN A 448 -12.16 -10.28 22.99
N SER A 449 -13.10 -11.17 22.66
CA SER A 449 -13.03 -12.66 22.65
C SER A 449 -11.80 -13.39 22.07
N SER A 450 -10.91 -12.73 21.33
CA SER A 450 -9.77 -13.34 20.62
C SER A 450 -8.40 -12.93 21.14
N SER A 451 -8.32 -12.05 22.14
CA SER A 451 -7.07 -11.39 22.56
C SER A 451 -6.61 -11.77 23.97
N LEU A 452 -7.28 -12.71 24.64
CA LEU A 452 -6.90 -13.16 25.98
C LEU A 452 -5.51 -13.77 26.02
N ILE A 453 -4.86 -13.64 27.18
CA ILE A 453 -3.72 -14.47 27.52
C ILE A 453 -4.24 -15.89 27.75
N GLN A 454 -3.78 -16.81 26.90
CA GLN A 454 -4.13 -18.22 26.93
C GLN A 454 -2.89 -19.05 27.25
N THR A 455 -3.12 -20.26 27.72
CA THR A 455 -2.05 -21.22 27.94
C THR A 455 -1.29 -21.48 26.63
N ARG A 456 0.03 -21.27 26.63
CA ARG A 456 0.85 -21.32 25.42
C ARG A 456 2.06 -22.23 25.65
N ILE A 457 2.27 -23.17 24.74
CA ILE A 457 3.48 -24.00 24.74
C ILE A 457 4.55 -23.34 23.87
N ARG A 458 5.68 -23.02 24.49
CA ARG A 458 6.83 -22.40 23.82
C ARG A 458 7.71 -23.48 23.19
N GLY A 459 8.14 -23.28 21.95
CA GLY A 459 9.08 -24.21 21.27
C GLY A 459 8.48 -25.53 20.77
N GLY A 460 7.16 -25.72 20.83
CA GLY A 460 6.49 -26.90 20.28
C GLY A 460 6.33 -28.03 21.30
N VAL A 461 7.14 -29.09 21.23
CA VAL A 461 6.99 -30.26 22.12
C VAL A 461 7.63 -29.97 23.48
N THR A 462 6.85 -30.04 24.55
CA THR A 462 7.35 -29.86 25.91
C THR A 462 8.19 -31.06 26.36
N PRO A 463 9.23 -30.86 27.22
CA PRO A 463 9.98 -31.97 27.82
C PRO A 463 9.12 -32.89 28.71
N ARG A 464 7.99 -32.37 29.23
CA ARG A 464 7.00 -33.09 30.02
C ARG A 464 5.60 -32.75 29.50
N PRO A 465 4.70 -33.71 29.28
CA PRO A 465 3.34 -33.41 28.87
C PRO A 465 2.65 -32.52 29.92
N ARG A 466 1.94 -31.47 29.46
CA ARG A 466 1.08 -30.62 30.31
C ARG A 466 -0.15 -31.40 30.81
N ASP A 467 -0.39 -32.57 30.20
CA ASP A 467 -1.50 -33.44 30.56
C ASP A 467 -1.30 -34.01 31.97
N HIS A 468 -2.38 -33.94 32.73
CA HIS A 468 -2.53 -34.32 34.12
C HIS A 468 -2.29 -35.83 34.34
N GLY A 469 -1.05 -36.28 34.16
CA GLY A 469 -0.63 -37.64 34.52
C GLY A 469 -1.03 -37.93 35.97
N TRP A 470 -1.55 -39.14 36.20
CA TRP A 470 -2.28 -39.56 37.41
C TRP A 470 -1.58 -39.35 38.78
N TYR A 471 -0.32 -38.91 38.79
CA TYR A 471 0.53 -38.80 39.97
C TYR A 471 0.76 -37.36 40.47
N ILE A 472 0.51 -36.31 39.68
CA ILE A 472 0.70 -34.91 40.13
C ILE A 472 -0.30 -33.98 39.43
N THR A 473 -1.47 -33.78 40.02
CA THR A 473 -2.48 -32.81 39.56
C THR A 473 -2.63 -31.70 40.58
N CYS A 474 -2.49 -30.44 40.13
CA CYS A 474 -2.84 -29.30 40.97
C CYS A 474 -4.33 -29.35 41.29
N ASP A 475 -4.69 -29.21 42.56
CA ASP A 475 -6.08 -29.04 42.94
C ASP A 475 -6.61 -27.74 42.29
N PRO A 476 -7.74 -27.80 41.56
CA PRO A 476 -8.33 -26.64 40.88
C PRO A 476 -8.51 -25.39 41.76
N GLN A 477 -8.63 -25.56 43.08
CA GLN A 477 -8.74 -24.43 44.02
C GLN A 477 -7.45 -23.61 44.13
N TYR A 478 -6.30 -24.19 43.79
CA TYR A 478 -4.98 -23.56 43.86
C TYR A 478 -4.43 -23.17 42.48
N VAL A 479 -5.23 -23.34 41.42
CA VAL A 479 -4.88 -22.87 40.08
C VAL A 479 -5.19 -21.38 39.99
N VAL A 480 -4.15 -20.57 39.79
CA VAL A 480 -4.25 -19.11 39.72
C VAL A 480 -3.53 -18.60 38.47
N SER A 481 -3.98 -17.46 37.95
CA SER A 481 -3.22 -16.72 36.94
C SER A 481 -2.09 -15.96 37.63
N GLN A 482 -0.86 -16.06 37.13
CA GLN A 482 0.32 -15.47 37.75
C GLN A 482 1.07 -14.56 36.77
N TRP A 483 1.51 -13.41 37.27
CA TRP A 483 2.38 -12.48 36.56
C TRP A 483 3.58 -12.16 37.46
N THR A 484 4.80 -12.47 37.03
CA THR A 484 5.99 -12.39 37.90
C THR A 484 7.11 -11.58 37.27
N ILE A 485 7.76 -10.77 38.10
CA ILE A 485 8.89 -9.91 37.75
C ILE A 485 9.80 -9.83 38.98
N CYS A 486 10.73 -10.77 39.14
CA CYS A 486 11.46 -10.98 40.40
C CYS A 486 12.97 -11.25 40.18
N GLY A 487 13.78 -11.01 41.22
CA GLY A 487 15.19 -11.42 41.32
C GLY A 487 16.11 -10.88 40.22
N ASP A 488 16.99 -11.75 39.68
CA ASP A 488 17.93 -11.39 38.59
C ASP A 488 17.24 -11.15 37.23
N GLN A 489 15.91 -11.34 37.16
CA GLN A 489 15.11 -11.30 35.93
C GLN A 489 14.14 -10.11 35.87
N THR A 490 14.43 -9.00 36.57
CA THR A 490 13.63 -7.75 36.52
C THR A 490 13.52 -7.13 35.12
N LYS A 491 14.23 -7.65 34.13
CA LYS A 491 14.22 -7.21 32.73
C LYS A 491 13.17 -7.92 31.86
N SER A 492 12.46 -8.90 32.41
CA SER A 492 11.44 -9.66 31.71
C SER A 492 10.25 -9.91 32.63
N MET A 493 9.07 -9.89 32.05
CA MET A 493 7.84 -10.23 32.74
C MET A 493 7.35 -11.58 32.26
N PHE A 494 7.02 -12.44 33.21
CA PHE A 494 6.50 -13.78 32.94
C PHE A 494 5.00 -13.78 33.22
N ALA A 495 4.23 -14.30 32.27
CA ALA A 495 2.79 -14.39 32.41
C ALA A 495 2.34 -15.82 32.20
N ASP A 496 1.61 -16.34 33.17
CA ASP A 496 1.05 -17.68 33.20
C ASP A 496 -0.45 -17.64 33.41
N ARG A 497 -1.20 -18.20 32.45
CA ARG A 497 -2.66 -18.25 32.57
C ARG A 497 -3.09 -19.20 33.69
N GLU A 498 -2.38 -20.30 33.84
CA GLU A 498 -2.64 -21.35 34.81
C GLU A 498 -1.35 -21.75 35.52
N TYR A 499 -1.16 -21.21 36.73
CA TYR A 499 -0.05 -21.54 37.63
C TYR A 499 -0.57 -22.31 38.84
N CYS A 500 0.13 -23.37 39.22
CA CYS A 500 -0.21 -24.16 40.40
C CYS A 500 0.42 -23.55 41.65
N ARG A 501 -0.40 -22.96 42.53
CA ARG A 501 0.06 -22.41 43.82
C ARG A 501 0.18 -23.48 44.92
N GLN A 502 -0.24 -24.70 44.65
CA GLN A 502 -0.26 -25.77 45.65
C GLN A 502 1.17 -26.15 46.07
N LEU A 503 1.34 -26.35 47.38
CA LEU A 503 2.60 -26.80 47.98
C LEU A 503 2.46 -28.27 48.40
N ASP A 504 3.57 -29.00 48.39
CA ASP A 504 3.67 -30.32 48.99
C ASP A 504 3.67 -30.23 50.53
N PRO A 505 3.53 -31.36 51.26
CA PRO A 505 3.60 -31.35 52.74
C PRO A 505 4.91 -30.84 53.33
N TYR A 506 5.97 -30.75 52.52
CA TYR A 506 7.28 -30.24 52.89
C TYR A 506 7.43 -28.72 52.61
N GLY A 507 6.40 -28.06 52.05
CA GLY A 507 6.40 -26.65 51.72
C GLY A 507 7.05 -26.31 50.37
N THR A 508 7.37 -27.31 49.55
CA THR A 508 7.95 -27.16 48.21
C THR A 508 6.84 -26.99 47.17
N PRO A 509 7.01 -26.17 46.13
CA PRO A 509 6.08 -26.15 44.99
C PRO A 509 5.93 -27.54 44.38
N ILE A 510 4.69 -27.94 44.10
CA ILE A 510 4.43 -29.20 43.39
C ILE A 510 4.95 -29.04 41.96
N GLY A 511 5.84 -29.93 41.52
CA GLY A 511 6.52 -29.89 40.21
C GLY A 511 5.64 -30.17 38.99
N VAL A 512 4.54 -29.42 38.86
CA VAL A 512 3.75 -29.27 37.63
C VAL A 512 4.58 -28.44 36.65
N TYR A 513 4.36 -28.57 35.34
CA TYR A 513 5.05 -27.82 34.29
C TYR A 513 5.29 -26.33 34.66
N GLU A 514 6.56 -25.92 34.81
CA GLU A 514 6.98 -24.60 35.34
C GLU A 514 7.48 -23.63 34.25
N GLN A 515 7.25 -23.91 32.96
CA GLN A 515 7.67 -22.97 31.91
C GLN A 515 6.60 -21.89 31.71
N PRO A 516 6.97 -20.60 31.68
CA PRO A 516 6.02 -19.53 31.54
C PRO A 516 5.35 -19.55 30.16
N ASP A 517 4.04 -19.29 30.11
CA ASP A 517 3.27 -19.24 28.86
C ASP A 517 3.80 -18.11 27.94
N TYR A 518 4.08 -16.92 28.50
CA TYR A 518 4.65 -15.77 27.79
C TYR A 518 5.86 -15.19 28.52
N ILE A 519 6.85 -14.75 27.73
CA ILE A 519 7.98 -13.96 28.21
C ILE A 519 7.96 -12.62 27.49
N TYR A 520 7.62 -11.56 28.23
CA TYR A 520 7.65 -10.20 27.75
C TYR A 520 8.94 -9.52 28.22
N GLN A 521 9.93 -9.41 27.33
CA GLN A 521 11.13 -8.64 27.63
C GLN A 521 10.83 -7.14 27.59
N CYS A 522 11.20 -6.39 28.63
CA CYS A 522 10.98 -4.96 28.66
C CYS A 522 11.97 -4.24 27.71
N ALA A 523 11.43 -3.44 26.78
CA ALA A 523 12.22 -2.72 25.77
C ALA A 523 12.40 -1.23 26.12
N GLY A 524 11.40 -0.62 26.77
CA GLY A 524 11.43 0.78 27.18
C GLY A 524 10.09 1.23 27.77
N TYR A 525 10.11 2.30 28.56
CA TYR A 525 8.93 2.92 29.13
C TYR A 525 9.12 4.43 29.27
N TRP A 526 8.02 5.19 29.24
CA TRP A 526 8.01 6.65 29.34
C TRP A 526 6.61 7.17 29.74
N THR A 527 6.54 8.37 30.31
CA THR A 527 5.27 9.09 30.44
C THR A 527 5.02 10.02 29.26
N GLU A 528 3.77 10.06 28.79
CA GLU A 528 3.29 11.00 27.78
C GLU A 528 1.83 11.37 28.07
N ASP A 529 1.52 12.67 28.08
CA ASP A 529 0.20 13.21 28.43
C ASP A 529 -0.38 12.62 29.75
N SER A 530 0.48 12.52 30.77
CA SER A 530 0.15 11.94 32.09
C SER A 530 -0.21 10.45 32.06
N ARG A 531 0.11 9.73 30.98
CA ARG A 531 -0.07 8.28 30.85
C ARG A 531 1.29 7.60 30.78
N SER A 532 1.48 6.58 31.60
CA SER A 532 2.68 5.76 31.58
C SER A 532 2.55 4.68 30.50
N MET A 533 3.49 4.64 29.58
CA MET A 533 3.53 3.71 28.46
C MET A 533 4.78 2.84 28.56
N MET A 534 4.67 1.58 28.19
CA MET A 534 5.82 0.68 28.04
C MET A 534 5.70 -0.14 26.76
N VAL A 535 6.84 -0.51 26.21
CA VAL A 535 6.93 -1.44 25.09
C VAL A 535 7.67 -2.68 25.56
N THR A 536 7.11 -3.83 25.17
CA THR A 536 7.64 -5.15 25.47
C THR A 536 7.92 -5.91 24.18
N TYR A 537 8.84 -6.87 24.26
CA TYR A 537 9.26 -7.73 23.17
C TYR A 537 9.01 -9.19 23.54
N ASP A 538 8.12 -9.85 22.80
CA ASP A 538 7.91 -11.30 22.82
C ASP A 538 8.58 -11.89 21.56
N ARG A 539 9.69 -12.60 21.76
CA ARG A 539 10.44 -13.23 20.68
C ARG A 539 9.64 -14.30 19.96
N ASP A 540 8.73 -14.96 20.66
CA ASP A 540 8.07 -16.14 20.16
C ASP A 540 6.74 -15.79 19.43
N ASP A 541 6.21 -14.57 19.57
CA ASP A 541 4.97 -14.14 18.88
C ASP A 541 5.15 -14.18 17.34
N PRO A 542 4.33 -14.95 16.59
CA PRO A 542 4.50 -15.12 15.15
C PRO A 542 3.99 -13.93 14.32
N TYR A 543 3.16 -13.04 14.89
CA TYR A 543 2.53 -11.94 14.17
C TYR A 543 3.18 -10.60 14.48
N ASN A 544 3.39 -10.32 15.76
CA ASN A 544 3.94 -9.04 16.19
C ASN A 544 4.73 -9.19 17.49
N ASN A 545 6.05 -9.15 17.36
CA ASN A 545 6.97 -9.31 18.48
C ASN A 545 6.93 -8.12 19.46
N PHE A 546 6.41 -6.95 19.08
CA PHE A 546 6.36 -5.78 19.95
C PHE A 546 4.93 -5.49 20.42
N LYS A 547 4.73 -5.37 21.74
CA LYS A 547 3.45 -4.97 22.33
C LYS A 547 3.62 -3.69 23.11
N CYS A 548 2.73 -2.73 22.88
CA CYS A 548 2.65 -1.52 23.68
C CYS A 548 1.62 -1.70 24.80
N TRP A 549 1.94 -1.16 25.96
CA TRP A 549 1.10 -1.23 27.14
C TRP A 549 0.97 0.15 27.76
N VAL A 550 -0.24 0.49 28.20
CA VAL A 550 -0.49 1.64 29.07
C VAL A 550 -0.68 1.10 30.47
N TYR A 551 0.08 1.60 31.43
CA TYR A 551 0.08 1.10 32.79
C TYR A 551 -0.13 2.21 33.81
N GLU A 552 -0.79 1.86 34.91
CA GLU A 552 -1.08 2.79 36.00
C GLU A 552 -1.20 2.02 37.31
N ARG A 553 -0.58 2.56 38.36
CA ARG A 553 -0.77 2.06 39.72
C ARG A 553 -2.07 2.64 40.29
N ARG A 554 -2.99 1.76 40.70
CA ARG A 554 -4.27 2.15 41.32
C ARG A 554 -4.14 2.28 42.83
N ASP A 555 -3.60 1.25 43.47
CA ASP A 555 -3.32 1.21 44.90
C ASP A 555 -1.86 0.79 45.17
N LEU A 556 -1.47 0.68 46.44
CA LEU A 556 -0.16 0.14 46.82
C LEU A 556 0.05 -1.31 46.35
N THR A 557 -1.03 -2.07 46.21
CA THR A 557 -1.01 -3.52 45.94
C THR A 557 -1.70 -3.88 44.61
N SER A 558 -2.02 -2.88 43.77
CA SER A 558 -2.75 -3.09 42.53
C SER A 558 -2.23 -2.24 41.37
N ILE A 559 -2.06 -2.87 40.20
CA ILE A 559 -1.61 -2.22 38.96
C ILE A 559 -2.56 -2.60 37.83
N THR A 560 -2.99 -1.62 37.05
CA THR A 560 -3.80 -1.83 35.84
C THR A 560 -2.94 -1.67 34.59
N LEU A 561 -3.10 -2.58 33.65
CA LEU A 561 -2.38 -2.65 32.38
C LEU A 561 -3.38 -2.78 31.24
N SER A 562 -3.21 -1.99 30.19
CA SER A 562 -3.94 -2.16 28.93
C SER A 562 -2.95 -2.45 27.82
N ARG A 563 -3.17 -3.50 27.04
CA ARG A 563 -2.39 -3.84 25.86
C ARG A 563 -3.01 -3.23 24.61
N SER A 564 -2.17 -2.71 23.73
CA SER A 564 -2.60 -2.21 22.43
C SER A 564 -2.88 -3.35 21.45
N ALA A 565 -3.85 -3.13 20.56
CA ALA A 565 -4.15 -4.08 19.48
C ALA A 565 -2.99 -4.28 18.49
N GLY A 566 -2.09 -3.29 18.39
CA GLY A 566 -0.89 -3.33 17.56
C GLY A 566 0.40 -3.17 18.35
N SER A 567 1.46 -2.81 17.66
CA SER A 567 2.79 -2.47 18.21
C SER A 567 2.88 -1.07 18.80
N ALA A 568 1.99 -0.16 18.40
CA ALA A 568 1.89 1.19 18.93
C ALA A 568 0.74 1.30 19.91
N CYS A 569 0.96 2.06 20.99
CA CYS A 569 -0.08 2.37 21.95
C CYS A 569 -1.17 3.22 21.28
N GLY A 570 -2.44 2.87 21.51
CA GLY A 570 -3.60 3.60 21.00
C GLY A 570 -3.59 5.07 21.43
N PHE A 571 -4.21 5.92 20.63
CA PHE A 571 -4.26 7.36 20.89
C PHE A 571 -5.14 7.69 22.12
N ASN A 572 -6.33 7.07 22.18
CA ASN A 572 -7.27 7.23 23.30
C ASN A 572 -7.11 6.15 24.39
N GLN A 573 -6.14 5.25 24.24
CA GLN A 573 -5.91 4.15 25.18
C GLN A 573 -5.57 4.67 26.58
N THR A 574 -6.25 4.11 27.58
CA THR A 574 -5.97 4.27 29.02
C THR A 574 -5.57 2.93 29.63
N SER A 575 -5.20 2.92 30.92
CA SER A 575 -4.82 1.71 31.67
C SER A 575 -5.95 0.66 31.79
N GLU A 576 -7.20 1.07 31.58
CA GLU A 576 -8.39 0.21 31.67
C GLU A 576 -9.03 -0.09 30.30
N SER A 577 -8.52 0.49 29.22
CA SER A 577 -9.04 0.25 27.88
C SER A 577 -8.86 -1.21 27.47
N TYR A 578 -9.91 -1.82 26.93
CA TYR A 578 -9.90 -3.20 26.42
C TYR A 578 -10.54 -3.33 25.03
N LYS A 579 -11.10 -2.23 24.48
CA LYS A 579 -11.80 -2.22 23.20
C LYS A 579 -10.90 -1.73 22.07
N ALA A 580 -11.08 -2.32 20.90
CA ALA A 580 -10.42 -1.86 19.67
C ALA A 580 -10.72 -0.39 19.32
N GLU A 581 -11.89 0.14 19.70
CA GLU A 581 -12.28 1.55 19.52
C GLU A 581 -11.30 2.51 20.21
N ASP A 582 -10.77 2.12 21.37
CA ASP A 582 -9.78 2.89 22.13
C ASP A 582 -8.33 2.62 21.66
N GLY A 583 -8.15 1.67 20.73
CA GLY A 583 -6.85 1.15 20.28
C GLY A 583 -6.25 0.08 21.20
N ALA A 584 -7.05 -0.48 22.12
CA ALA A 584 -6.66 -1.57 23.01
C ALA A 584 -7.26 -2.91 22.58
N ASP A 585 -6.70 -4.02 23.06
CA ASP A 585 -7.27 -5.35 22.84
C ASP A 585 -7.45 -6.18 24.13
N LEU A 586 -6.80 -5.77 25.21
CA LEU A 586 -6.80 -6.49 26.49
C LEU A 586 -6.58 -5.51 27.63
N ALA A 587 -7.39 -5.60 28.69
CA ALA A 587 -7.09 -4.96 29.97
C ALA A 587 -6.83 -6.03 31.03
N ILE A 588 -5.83 -5.77 31.88
CA ILE A 588 -5.39 -6.66 32.95
C ILE A 588 -5.32 -5.86 34.25
N THR A 589 -5.91 -6.40 35.31
CA THR A 589 -5.73 -5.91 36.68
C THR A 589 -4.84 -6.89 37.42
N LEU A 590 -3.67 -6.40 37.84
CA LEU A 590 -2.72 -7.10 38.69
C LEU A 590 -3.01 -6.80 40.16
N THR A 591 -3.08 -7.85 40.97
CA THR A 591 -3.21 -7.78 42.42
C THR A 591 -2.06 -8.55 43.07
N GLU A 592 -1.38 -7.91 44.02
CA GLU A 592 -0.23 -8.49 44.73
C GLU A 592 -0.56 -9.89 45.27
N ALA A 593 0.38 -10.82 45.07
CA ALA A 593 0.20 -12.22 45.43
C ALA A 593 1.42 -12.84 46.10
N GLU A 594 2.43 -12.03 46.45
CA GLU A 594 3.65 -12.48 47.13
C GLU A 594 3.33 -13.24 48.42
N ARG A 595 4.03 -14.35 48.68
CA ARG A 595 3.95 -15.08 49.96
C ARG A 595 5.03 -14.56 50.90
N ILE A 596 4.84 -14.80 52.20
CA ILE A 596 5.77 -14.40 53.28
C ILE A 596 7.23 -14.85 53.05
N HIS A 597 7.45 -15.92 52.28
CA HIS A 597 8.77 -16.48 52.01
C HIS A 597 9.23 -16.31 50.55
N ASP A 598 8.43 -15.67 49.71
CA ASP A 598 8.88 -15.25 48.38
C ASP A 598 9.69 -13.94 48.55
N ASP A 599 10.73 -13.75 47.75
CA ASP A 599 11.59 -12.56 47.77
C ASP A 599 11.46 -11.82 46.44
N CYS A 600 10.41 -11.02 46.32
CA CYS A 600 10.05 -10.31 45.11
C CYS A 600 9.49 -8.91 45.41
N PRO A 601 10.36 -7.96 45.79
CA PRO A 601 9.94 -6.62 46.20
C PRO A 601 9.20 -5.89 45.08
N ILE A 602 8.16 -5.14 45.47
CA ILE A 602 7.42 -4.28 44.55
C ILE A 602 8.19 -2.99 44.30
N ARG A 603 8.49 -2.73 43.02
CA ARG A 603 8.99 -1.45 42.51
C ARG A 603 7.97 -0.89 41.52
N TYR A 604 7.91 0.44 41.42
CA TYR A 604 7.06 1.11 40.43
C TYR A 604 7.69 2.43 39.98
N ASP A 605 7.75 2.64 38.67
CA ASP A 605 8.19 3.83 37.97
C ASP A 605 7.14 4.22 36.92
N ASP A 606 6.68 5.46 36.94
CA ASP A 606 5.71 5.96 35.96
C ASP A 606 6.37 6.48 34.67
N GLY A 607 7.70 6.54 34.61
CA GLY A 607 8.46 6.92 33.42
C GLY A 607 8.58 8.44 33.21
N ARG A 608 8.36 9.26 34.24
CA ARG A 608 8.45 10.73 34.12
C ARG A 608 9.88 11.21 33.84
N ASN A 609 10.86 10.56 34.47
CA ASN A 609 12.26 10.84 34.25
C ASN A 609 13.04 9.54 34.08
N VAL A 610 13.21 9.15 32.81
CA VAL A 610 13.80 7.87 32.41
C VAL A 610 15.34 7.89 32.47
N PHE A 611 15.96 9.01 32.87
CA PHE A 611 17.41 9.16 32.96
C PHE A 611 17.95 9.07 34.40
N VAL A 612 17.07 8.87 35.37
CA VAL A 612 17.43 8.74 36.78
C VAL A 612 17.21 7.30 37.20
N ASP A 613 18.22 6.69 37.82
CA ASP A 613 18.12 5.34 38.36
C ASP A 613 17.10 5.30 39.52
N LEU A 614 16.30 4.23 39.57
CA LEU A 614 15.24 4.08 40.56
C LEU A 614 15.82 3.77 41.95
N GLU A 615 15.41 4.53 42.95
CA GLU A 615 15.68 4.20 44.35
C GLU A 615 14.78 3.04 44.82
N GLU A 616 15.37 2.02 45.44
CA GLU A 616 14.64 0.92 46.08
C GLU A 616 13.92 1.42 47.34
N PHE A 617 12.59 1.48 47.32
CA PHE A 617 11.81 1.74 48.53
C PHE A 617 11.59 0.44 49.31
N ASN A 618 12.56 0.07 50.14
CA ASN A 618 12.38 -1.02 51.12
C ASN A 618 11.45 -0.55 52.24
N PHE A 619 10.19 -0.99 52.22
CA PHE A 619 9.28 -0.82 53.36
C PHE A 619 9.72 -1.76 54.49
N TYR A 620 10.47 -1.22 55.45
CA TYR A 620 10.61 -1.89 56.73
C TYR A 620 9.25 -1.91 57.41
N TYR A 621 8.59 -3.07 57.46
CA TYR A 621 7.54 -3.31 58.45
C TYR A 621 8.17 -3.13 59.82
N ALA A 622 7.99 -1.95 60.41
CA ALA A 622 8.29 -1.71 61.80
C ALA A 622 7.34 -2.61 62.61
N LYS A 623 7.82 -3.81 62.96
CA LYS A 623 7.20 -4.69 63.95
C LYS A 623 6.89 -3.81 65.14
N SER A 624 5.61 -3.73 65.55
CA SER A 624 5.11 -2.83 66.59
C SER A 624 5.91 -2.99 67.88
N SER A 625 7.00 -2.24 67.97
CA SER A 625 7.74 -2.07 69.20
C SER A 625 7.03 -0.92 69.86
N ILE A 626 6.26 -1.23 70.91
CA ILE A 626 5.66 -0.24 71.79
C ILE A 626 6.78 0.71 72.20
N VAL A 627 6.81 1.89 71.59
CA VAL A 627 7.69 2.97 72.04
C VAL A 627 7.10 3.42 73.37
N GLN A 628 7.65 2.90 74.48
CA GLN A 628 7.46 3.54 75.77
C GLN A 628 8.16 4.89 75.72
N LEU A 629 7.41 5.91 75.30
CA LEU A 629 7.75 7.31 75.50
C LEU A 629 7.93 7.52 77.01
N ASN A 630 9.19 7.55 77.42
CA ASN A 630 9.58 7.75 78.80
C ASN A 630 9.12 9.17 79.21
N LYS A 631 8.09 9.25 80.06
CA LYS A 631 7.43 10.52 80.47
C LYS A 631 8.38 11.58 81.02
N PHE A 632 9.61 11.19 81.37
CA PHE A 632 10.67 12.07 81.84
C PHE A 632 11.17 13.06 80.78
N PHE A 633 11.26 12.65 79.51
CA PHE A 633 11.80 13.51 78.44
C PHE A 633 10.82 14.62 78.02
N LEU A 634 9.52 14.34 78.03
CA LEU A 634 8.47 15.32 77.71
C LEU A 634 8.32 16.39 78.81
N SER A 635 8.51 16.00 80.08
CA SER A 635 8.50 16.95 81.20
C SER A 635 9.73 17.88 81.18
N PHE A 636 10.90 17.38 80.79
CA PHE A 636 12.13 18.19 80.74
C PHE A 636 12.08 19.21 79.59
N PHE A 637 11.50 18.84 78.45
CA PHE A 637 11.35 19.74 77.31
C PHE A 637 10.34 20.87 77.58
N PHE A 638 9.24 20.57 78.29
CA PHE A 638 8.29 21.60 78.73
C PHE A 638 8.87 22.53 79.80
N PHE A 639 9.73 22.02 80.70
CA PHE A 639 10.39 22.85 81.71
C PHE A 639 11.43 23.80 81.10
N LEU A 640 12.17 23.34 80.09
CA LEU A 640 13.14 24.17 79.35
C LEU A 640 12.48 25.27 78.53
N LEU A 641 11.33 24.97 77.91
CA LEU A 641 10.51 25.97 77.22
C LEU A 641 9.93 27.02 78.18
N PHE A 642 9.58 26.64 79.42
CA PHE A 642 9.07 27.58 80.41
C PHE A 642 10.15 28.54 80.95
N ILE A 643 11.41 28.11 80.99
CA ILE A 643 12.55 28.94 81.39
C ILE A 643 13.01 29.88 80.27
N LEU A 644 12.76 29.54 79.00
CA LEU A 644 13.12 30.37 77.86
C LEU A 644 12.07 31.46 77.52
N PHE A 645 10.88 31.40 78.11
CA PHE A 645 9.77 32.33 77.86
C PHE A 645 9.32 33.14 79.10
N ASN A 646 10.09 33.12 80.18
CA ASN A 646 10.09 34.10 81.27
C ASN A 646 11.47 34.73 81.37
#